data_AF-A0A2V1CUE4-F1
#
_entry.id   AF-A0A2V1CUE4-F1
#
_cell.length_a   1.000
_cell.length_b   1.000
_cell.length_c   1.000
_cell.angle_alpha   90.00
_cell.angle_beta   90.00
_cell.angle_gamma   90.00
#
_symmetry.space_group_name_H-M   'P 1'
#
loop_
_entity.id
_entity.type
_entity.pdbx_description
1 polymer ?
#
loop_
_entity_poly.entity_id
_entity_poly.type
_entity_poly.pdbx_seq_one_letter_code
_entity_poly.pdbx_strand_id
1 'polypeptide(L)'
;MCRLTSLPYEVLANVADSLSFDDVFSLGRTSKHFLFLLTEERICKSFVQTKIKYSNEAQAAVKNGGGNARALRIAAKRRDAIATAYPFTVATIGFCDAYIYRRGILCYTLDDRIRILDLHRSAQEEFVVSIPGLLTQALSDIGDNNRGTFKCLYYSDGILSCIYDASDEDSPAWLIAFHIKSRRILATHELESTDKIFARHNSQYLYYGTHSELGTDGYKKWVIYGYEYKTRKWFDQKVHLPDMVGSEIGSTICFEFYRNSFYALSNQTSFEVEEIDWTSFYHCIRFPLNSPCKALLEKTVNKSMWRRQHQEGPIDDRWTSLSLDEDESTGELRIVEARKEWYLGCSKSQRTYYTTDIVFPPVKEHAENSSISPDTSPQDQNFILPTTSPWVPAAASDQSTSAQASSSTAADTTIASSSSTAATTSAAETTASEPDEQDISELPNIPLLRLLRKDDHPHHINAPNRRPERTHPGNDGSTKPTHTLAKSRIRTYFTPCSTYLDLVDDPHPDDWQGKQRLRLRAGTRKLGPLLRDPVTGLIRGPNPDLNIALGEMYRVPPIAYWPKAQNLLEPDEHIDAIYRLMNPPSHLGKVEGTVDERSLVYVTGGCDQPQALIFVGFDPSINLAGVKQWGGLSKLSSKKQKGVGEGPHIDGRASGYDSPSASGEWMEGVEGQQEGVYVDVAEAHRTVSIDVKGKGKAVAGPSGPTVHVRAGDSSVDVCESTATYDLRGGAGRRSWVWREGAMYRDIGLGLYFGMDRLRERSGEIL
;
A
#
# COMPACT_ATOMS: atom_id res chain seq x y z
N MET A 1 5.39 6.15 51.02
CA MET A 1 5.20 5.80 49.59
C MET A 1 6.52 5.35 49.01
N CYS A 2 6.64 4.08 48.59
CA CYS A 2 7.81 3.61 47.85
C CYS A 2 7.83 4.27 46.48
N ARG A 3 8.97 4.87 46.11
CA ARG A 3 9.15 5.47 44.77
C ARG A 3 9.33 4.33 43.77
N LEU A 4 8.84 4.49 42.54
CA LEU A 4 9.04 3.48 41.49
C LEU A 4 10.54 3.16 41.28
N THR A 5 11.41 4.17 41.44
CA THR A 5 12.88 4.06 41.38
C THR A 5 13.53 3.30 42.54
N SER A 6 12.76 2.90 43.55
CA SER A 6 13.25 2.11 44.69
C SER A 6 12.91 0.62 44.56
N LEU A 7 12.16 0.24 43.52
CA LEU A 7 11.84 -1.15 43.26
C LEU A 7 13.04 -1.88 42.66
N PRO A 8 13.22 -3.18 42.98
CA PRO A 8 14.19 -4.02 42.29
C PRO A 8 13.94 -4.07 40.78
N TYR A 9 15.02 -4.25 40.03
CA TYR A 9 15.02 -4.32 38.58
C TYR A 9 14.06 -5.38 38.03
N GLU A 10 13.97 -6.54 38.70
CA GLU A 10 13.10 -7.65 38.30
C GLU A 10 11.62 -7.29 38.42
N VAL A 11 11.27 -6.56 39.48
CA VAL A 11 9.90 -6.08 39.71
C VAL A 11 9.54 -5.04 38.66
N LEU A 12 10.47 -4.14 38.31
CA LEU A 12 10.27 -3.15 37.26
C LEU A 12 10.09 -3.79 35.87
N ALA A 13 10.85 -4.85 35.57
CA ALA A 13 10.68 -5.61 34.34
C ALA A 13 9.27 -6.24 34.24
N ASN A 14 8.79 -6.87 35.33
CA ASN A 14 7.44 -7.43 35.38
C ASN A 14 6.34 -6.37 35.23
N VAL A 15 6.52 -5.19 35.83
CA VAL A 15 5.60 -4.06 35.64
C VAL A 15 5.57 -3.66 34.17
N ALA A 16 6.73 -3.54 33.54
CA ALA A 16 6.84 -3.17 32.14
C ALA A 16 6.27 -4.24 31.18
N ASP A 17 6.25 -5.52 31.54
CA ASP A 17 5.58 -6.57 30.74
C ASP A 17 4.06 -6.35 30.63
N SER A 18 3.46 -5.66 31.61
CA SER A 18 2.03 -5.30 31.61
C SER A 18 1.72 -4.04 30.81
N LEU A 19 2.73 -3.28 30.39
CA LEU A 19 2.56 -2.03 29.64
C LEU A 19 2.47 -2.28 28.13
N SER A 20 1.95 -1.27 27.41
CA SER A 20 2.01 -1.26 25.95
C SER A 20 3.45 -1.02 25.47
N PHE A 21 3.71 -1.33 24.20
CA PHE A 21 5.03 -1.08 23.59
C PHE A 21 5.47 0.38 23.74
N ASP A 22 4.58 1.33 23.43
CA ASP A 22 4.90 2.76 23.44
C ASP A 22 5.08 3.29 24.87
N ASP A 23 4.36 2.73 25.85
CA ASP A 23 4.50 3.07 27.27
C ASP A 23 5.84 2.60 27.84
N VAL A 24 6.28 1.37 27.53
CA VAL A 24 7.61 0.88 27.93
C VAL A 24 8.71 1.77 27.36
N PHE A 25 8.59 2.11 26.07
CA PHE A 25 9.56 2.97 25.42
C PHE A 25 9.58 4.37 26.04
N SER A 26 8.41 4.93 26.35
CA SER A 26 8.28 6.23 27.00
C SER A 26 8.84 6.21 28.42
N LEU A 27 8.53 5.18 29.21
CA LEU A 27 9.03 4.98 30.58
C LEU A 27 10.55 4.93 30.61
N GLY A 28 11.16 4.15 29.72
CA GLY A 28 12.62 4.04 29.62
C GLY A 28 13.34 5.36 29.27
N ARG A 29 12.61 6.35 28.73
CA ARG A 29 13.13 7.69 28.42
C ARG A 29 12.94 8.71 29.53
N THR A 30 12.16 8.42 30.56
CA THR A 30 11.85 9.40 31.62
C THR A 30 13.03 9.70 32.55
N SER A 31 13.91 8.72 32.78
CA SER A 31 15.05 8.86 33.69
C SER A 31 16.16 7.89 33.33
N LYS A 32 17.41 8.28 33.66
CA LYS A 32 18.59 7.39 33.55
C LYS A 32 18.40 6.07 34.31
N HIS A 33 17.62 6.08 35.39
CA HIS A 33 17.35 4.87 36.18
C HIS A 33 16.54 3.82 35.40
N PHE A 34 15.66 4.22 34.49
CA PHE A 34 14.83 3.30 33.69
C PHE A 34 15.43 2.97 32.33
N LEU A 35 16.61 3.50 32.01
CA LEU A 35 17.26 3.29 30.72
C LEU A 35 17.53 1.82 30.40
N PHE A 36 17.72 0.99 31.44
CA PHE A 36 17.92 -0.46 31.29
C PHE A 36 16.78 -1.14 30.51
N LEU A 37 15.54 -0.64 30.59
CA LEU A 37 14.40 -1.16 29.83
C LEU A 37 14.61 -1.07 28.31
N LEU A 38 15.48 -0.16 27.86
CA LEU A 38 15.78 0.09 26.45
C LEU A 38 17.16 -0.40 26.02
N THR A 39 18.01 -0.82 26.96
CA THR A 39 19.40 -1.20 26.67
C THR A 39 19.72 -2.64 27.04
N GLU A 40 19.08 -3.20 28.06
CA GLU A 40 19.35 -4.54 28.57
C GLU A 40 18.75 -5.62 27.66
N GLU A 41 19.60 -6.43 27.06
CA GLU A 41 19.22 -7.32 25.96
C GLU A 41 18.19 -8.39 26.37
N ARG A 42 18.28 -8.92 27.59
CA ARG A 42 17.35 -9.95 28.08
C ARG A 42 15.93 -9.41 28.25
N ILE A 43 15.81 -8.21 28.81
CA ILE A 43 14.51 -7.52 28.96
C ILE A 43 13.97 -7.14 27.59
N CYS A 44 14.78 -6.48 26.77
CA CYS A 44 14.34 -6.08 25.45
C CYS A 44 13.93 -7.29 24.60
N LYS A 45 14.59 -8.45 24.76
CA LYS A 45 14.16 -9.71 24.13
C LYS A 45 12.76 -10.11 24.60
N SER A 46 12.47 -10.08 25.90
CA SER A 46 11.11 -10.34 26.41
C SER A 46 10.09 -9.43 25.73
N PHE A 47 10.30 -8.11 25.74
CA PHE A 47 9.35 -7.16 25.16
C PHE A 47 9.20 -7.28 23.65
N VAL A 48 10.30 -7.36 22.92
CA VAL A 48 10.27 -7.44 21.46
C VAL A 48 9.56 -8.71 21.02
N GLN A 49 9.81 -9.84 21.68
CA GLN A 49 9.21 -11.13 21.33
C GLN A 49 7.77 -11.31 21.85
N THR A 50 7.28 -10.43 22.74
CA THR A 50 5.91 -10.49 23.26
C THR A 50 5.00 -9.42 22.66
N LYS A 51 5.51 -8.21 22.39
CA LYS A 51 4.70 -7.05 21.98
C LYS A 51 4.76 -6.74 20.49
N ILE A 52 5.88 -7.06 19.81
CA ILE A 52 6.10 -6.75 18.39
C ILE A 52 6.76 -7.92 17.65
N LYS A 53 6.44 -9.16 18.06
CA LYS A 53 7.08 -10.41 17.60
C LYS A 53 7.17 -10.53 16.09
N TYR A 54 6.12 -10.08 15.38
CA TYR A 54 6.00 -10.20 13.93
C TYR A 54 6.46 -8.95 13.17
N SER A 55 6.92 -7.90 13.88
CA SER A 55 7.60 -6.79 13.23
C SER A 55 8.90 -7.23 12.55
N ASN A 56 9.27 -6.57 11.46
CA ASN A 56 10.49 -6.85 10.72
C ASN A 56 11.76 -6.71 11.59
N GLU A 57 11.75 -5.79 12.56
CA GLU A 57 12.82 -5.56 13.54
C GLU A 57 12.97 -6.75 14.50
N ALA A 58 11.86 -7.29 15.00
CA ALA A 58 11.86 -8.44 15.88
C ALA A 58 12.33 -9.71 15.15
N GLN A 59 11.81 -9.95 13.95
CA GLN A 59 12.22 -11.08 13.11
C GLN A 59 13.71 -11.02 12.76
N ALA A 60 14.23 -9.82 12.43
CA ALA A 60 15.65 -9.62 12.18
C ALA A 60 16.50 -9.93 13.42
N ALA A 61 16.07 -9.53 14.63
CA ALA A 61 16.78 -9.83 15.86
C ALA A 61 16.81 -11.34 16.16
N VAL A 62 15.71 -12.06 15.91
CA VAL A 62 15.67 -13.53 16.04
C VAL A 62 16.63 -14.18 15.06
N LYS A 63 16.59 -13.77 13.79
CA LYS A 63 17.45 -14.32 12.74
C LYS A 63 18.94 -14.11 13.03
N ASN A 64 19.30 -12.97 13.60
CA ASN A 64 20.68 -12.64 13.95
C ASN A 64 21.13 -13.26 15.30
N GLY A 65 20.24 -13.93 16.03
CA GLY A 65 20.55 -14.48 17.36
C GLY A 65 20.71 -13.44 18.47
N GLY A 66 20.26 -12.19 18.26
CA GLY A 66 20.41 -11.09 19.22
C GLY A 66 20.15 -9.70 18.62
N GLY A 67 20.33 -8.67 19.44
CA GLY A 67 20.12 -7.26 19.05
C GLY A 67 18.70 -6.76 19.29
N ASN A 68 17.97 -7.38 20.21
CA ASN A 68 16.61 -7.00 20.61
C ASN A 68 16.57 -5.57 21.17
N ALA A 69 17.58 -5.15 21.95
CA ALA A 69 17.65 -3.77 22.44
C ALA A 69 17.78 -2.77 21.28
N ARG A 70 18.54 -3.12 20.24
CA ARG A 70 18.62 -2.31 19.01
C ARG A 70 17.30 -2.33 18.25
N ALA A 71 16.69 -3.50 18.07
CA ALA A 71 15.41 -3.68 17.38
C ALA A 71 14.29 -2.86 18.03
N LEU A 72 14.17 -2.90 19.36
CA LEU A 72 13.23 -2.09 20.14
C LEU A 72 13.38 -0.60 19.83
N ARG A 73 14.62 -0.09 19.88
CA ARG A 73 14.91 1.33 19.62
C ARG A 73 14.65 1.72 18.16
N ILE A 74 14.90 0.82 17.20
CA ILE A 74 14.62 1.08 15.78
C ILE A 74 13.11 1.14 15.56
N ALA A 75 12.35 0.15 16.04
CA ALA A 75 10.89 0.10 15.90
C ALA A 75 10.22 1.34 16.51
N ALA A 76 10.64 1.73 17.72
CA ALA A 76 10.11 2.94 18.36
C ALA A 76 10.47 4.22 17.59
N LYS A 77 11.71 4.35 17.10
CA LYS A 77 12.13 5.50 16.28
C LYS A 77 11.38 5.57 14.95
N ARG A 78 11.11 4.42 14.31
CA ARG A 78 10.33 4.32 13.07
C ARG A 78 8.89 4.78 13.29
N ARG A 79 8.21 4.22 14.30
CA ARG A 79 6.84 4.61 14.68
C ARG A 79 6.75 6.10 15.00
N ASP A 80 7.71 6.62 15.77
CA ASP A 80 7.81 8.06 16.08
C ASP A 80 8.06 8.91 14.82
N ALA A 81 8.87 8.45 13.88
CA ALA A 81 9.13 9.15 12.62
C ALA A 81 7.92 9.24 11.70
N ILE A 82 7.15 8.16 11.61
CA ILE A 82 5.88 8.15 10.87
C ILE A 82 4.86 9.05 11.57
N ALA A 83 4.68 8.90 12.88
CA ALA A 83 3.74 9.69 13.69
C ALA A 83 3.98 11.20 13.64
N THR A 84 5.22 11.62 13.42
CA THR A 84 5.64 13.04 13.35
C THR A 84 5.89 13.53 11.93
N ALA A 85 5.66 12.71 10.90
CA ALA A 85 6.02 12.97 9.51
C ALA A 85 7.51 13.36 9.30
N TYR A 86 8.41 13.00 10.21
CA TYR A 86 9.81 13.46 10.18
C TYR A 86 10.74 12.30 9.78
N PRO A 87 11.11 12.16 8.49
CA PRO A 87 11.92 11.04 8.00
C PRO A 87 13.37 11.09 8.50
N PHE A 88 14.06 9.96 8.41
CA PHE A 88 15.51 9.84 8.65
C PHE A 88 16.32 10.07 7.39
N THR A 89 15.78 9.77 6.22
CA THR A 89 16.51 9.87 4.94
C THR A 89 15.56 10.38 3.87
N VAL A 90 16.01 11.32 3.05
CA VAL A 90 15.38 11.63 1.76
C VAL A 90 16.46 11.67 0.69
N ALA A 91 16.24 11.03 -0.45
CA ALA A 91 17.22 10.99 -1.53
C ALA A 91 16.57 10.81 -2.91
N THR A 92 17.18 11.38 -3.93
CA THR A 92 16.90 11.03 -5.33
C THR A 92 17.65 9.74 -5.65
N ILE A 93 16.91 8.66 -5.87
CA ILE A 93 17.50 7.33 -6.05
C ILE A 93 17.86 7.04 -7.51
N GLY A 94 17.12 7.64 -8.44
CA GLY A 94 17.31 7.43 -9.87
C GLY A 94 16.28 8.17 -10.71
N PHE A 95 16.27 7.82 -11.99
CA PHE A 95 15.24 8.22 -12.95
C PHE A 95 14.60 6.97 -13.55
N CYS A 96 13.32 7.02 -13.90
CA CYS A 96 12.63 5.85 -14.41
C CYS A 96 11.43 6.19 -15.29
N ASP A 97 11.10 5.28 -16.20
CA ASP A 97 9.86 5.30 -17.00
C ASP A 97 8.70 4.67 -16.22
N ALA A 98 8.99 3.59 -15.48
CA ALA A 98 8.05 2.91 -14.60
C ALA A 98 8.78 2.28 -13.42
N TYR A 99 8.06 2.01 -12.34
CA TYR A 99 8.65 1.35 -11.17
C TYR A 99 7.63 0.51 -10.40
N ILE A 100 8.13 -0.45 -9.65
CA ILE A 100 7.44 -1.13 -8.57
C ILE A 100 8.31 -1.07 -7.32
N TYR A 101 7.69 -0.93 -6.17
CA TYR A 101 8.37 -0.91 -4.89
C TYR A 101 7.63 -1.79 -3.89
N ARG A 102 8.33 -2.73 -3.26
CA ARG A 102 7.74 -3.65 -2.30
C ARG A 102 8.78 -4.13 -1.29
N ARG A 103 8.45 -3.99 0.01
CA ARG A 103 9.24 -4.50 1.14
C ARG A 103 10.73 -4.15 1.04
N GLY A 104 11.02 -2.87 0.79
CA GLY A 104 12.40 -2.39 0.67
C GLY A 104 13.08 -2.60 -0.67
N ILE A 105 12.50 -3.37 -1.59
CA ILE A 105 13.08 -3.60 -2.91
C ILE A 105 12.41 -2.71 -3.94
N LEU A 106 13.23 -1.94 -4.64
CA LEU A 106 12.85 -1.09 -5.74
C LEU A 106 13.25 -1.76 -7.05
N CYS A 107 12.28 -1.96 -7.94
CA CYS A 107 12.52 -2.35 -9.33
C CYS A 107 12.03 -1.23 -10.23
N TYR A 108 12.88 -0.66 -11.07
CA TYR A 108 12.51 0.43 -11.96
C TYR A 108 13.06 0.19 -13.36
N THR A 109 12.30 0.62 -14.36
CA THR A 109 12.71 0.59 -15.75
C THR A 109 13.28 1.94 -16.15
N LEU A 110 14.40 1.92 -16.85
CA LEU A 110 14.97 3.10 -17.47
C LEU A 110 15.56 2.64 -18.80
N ASP A 111 15.02 3.20 -19.89
CA ASP A 111 15.30 2.72 -21.24
C ASP A 111 14.97 1.20 -21.35
N ASP A 112 15.81 0.43 -22.05
CA ASP A 112 15.67 -1.02 -22.23
C ASP A 112 16.22 -1.86 -21.07
N ARG A 113 16.22 -1.31 -19.85
CA ARG A 113 16.82 -1.95 -18.66
C ARG A 113 15.90 -1.93 -17.45
N ILE A 114 15.89 -3.03 -16.70
CA ILE A 114 15.32 -3.10 -15.37
C ILE A 114 16.46 -3.02 -14.36
N ARG A 115 16.34 -2.13 -13.38
CA ARG A 115 17.29 -1.95 -12.29
C ARG A 115 16.62 -2.32 -10.98
N ILE A 116 17.29 -3.14 -10.17
CA ILE A 116 16.72 -3.72 -8.95
C ILE A 116 17.66 -3.44 -7.76
N LEU A 117 17.16 -2.65 -6.81
CA LEU A 117 17.92 -2.10 -5.69
C LEU A 117 17.25 -2.42 -4.35
N ASP A 118 18.03 -2.92 -3.39
CA ASP A 118 17.59 -3.15 -2.01
C ASP A 118 17.87 -1.90 -1.15
N LEU A 119 16.83 -1.08 -0.99
CA LEU A 119 16.90 0.19 -0.26
C LEU A 119 16.95 -0.03 1.26
N HIS A 120 16.20 -0.99 1.79
CA HIS A 120 16.18 -1.27 3.23
C HIS A 120 17.55 -1.74 3.75
N ARG A 121 18.31 -2.48 2.94
CA ARG A 121 19.68 -2.86 3.28
C ARG A 121 20.73 -1.84 2.85
N SER A 122 20.30 -0.69 2.33
CA SER A 122 21.19 0.38 1.84
C SER A 122 22.22 -0.15 0.84
N ALA A 123 21.76 -0.99 -0.09
CA ALA A 123 22.63 -1.62 -1.08
C ALA A 123 23.37 -0.57 -1.92
N GLN A 124 24.64 -0.82 -2.21
CA GLN A 124 25.50 0.07 -3.00
C GLN A 124 25.66 -0.37 -4.46
N GLU A 125 25.11 -1.53 -4.77
CA GLU A 125 25.04 -2.14 -6.09
C GLU A 125 23.58 -2.50 -6.38
N GLU A 126 23.22 -2.47 -7.65
CA GLU A 126 21.92 -2.93 -8.14
C GLU A 126 22.11 -4.01 -9.21
N PHE A 127 21.11 -4.89 -9.33
CA PHE A 127 21.06 -5.81 -10.46
C PHE A 127 20.46 -5.09 -11.65
N VAL A 128 21.13 -5.19 -12.79
CA VAL A 128 20.66 -4.62 -14.06
C VAL A 128 20.34 -5.75 -15.01
N VAL A 129 19.14 -5.70 -15.57
CA VAL A 129 18.56 -6.70 -16.48
C VAL A 129 18.32 -6.03 -17.82
N SER A 130 18.88 -6.55 -18.91
CA SER A 130 18.55 -6.12 -20.27
C SER A 130 17.21 -6.73 -20.66
N ILE A 131 16.22 -5.88 -20.99
CA ILE A 131 14.90 -6.34 -21.44
C ILE A 131 15.03 -7.12 -22.76
N PRO A 132 15.72 -6.61 -23.81
CA PRO A 132 15.95 -7.39 -25.03
C PRO A 132 16.62 -8.74 -24.77
N GLY A 133 17.68 -8.76 -23.95
CA GLY A 133 18.40 -10.00 -23.64
C GLY A 133 17.56 -11.01 -22.86
N LEU A 134 16.68 -10.54 -21.97
CA LEU A 134 15.71 -11.37 -21.26
C LEU A 134 14.69 -11.97 -22.25
N LEU A 135 14.12 -11.16 -23.14
CA LEU A 135 13.10 -11.60 -24.10
C LEU A 135 13.68 -12.63 -25.07
N THR A 136 14.87 -12.41 -25.63
CA THR A 136 15.55 -13.38 -26.50
C THR A 136 15.78 -14.73 -25.81
N GLN A 137 15.96 -14.74 -24.48
CA GLN A 137 16.13 -15.99 -23.73
C GLN A 137 14.80 -16.61 -23.30
N ALA A 138 13.79 -15.80 -22.99
CA ALA A 138 12.49 -16.26 -22.50
C ALA A 138 11.57 -16.74 -23.63
N LEU A 139 11.71 -16.15 -24.82
CA LEU A 139 10.79 -16.28 -25.93
C LEU A 139 11.62 -16.59 -27.19
N SER A 140 11.88 -17.88 -27.42
CA SER A 140 12.71 -18.35 -28.54
C SER A 140 12.12 -18.06 -29.93
N ASP A 141 10.79 -17.86 -30.00
CA ASP A 141 10.02 -17.73 -31.24
C ASP A 141 9.64 -16.28 -31.59
N ILE A 142 9.90 -15.33 -30.70
CA ILE A 142 9.77 -13.91 -31.02
C ILE A 142 10.98 -13.57 -31.89
N GLY A 143 10.75 -13.38 -33.19
CA GLY A 143 11.77 -12.89 -34.11
C GLY A 143 12.35 -11.53 -33.69
N ASP A 144 13.00 -10.80 -34.59
CA ASP A 144 13.60 -9.49 -34.26
C ASP A 144 12.59 -8.37 -33.84
N ASN A 145 11.30 -8.69 -33.65
CA ASN A 145 10.26 -7.78 -33.16
C ASN A 145 10.35 -7.58 -31.63
N ASN A 146 11.35 -6.83 -31.19
CA ASN A 146 11.45 -6.28 -29.82
C ASN A 146 10.61 -5.00 -29.62
N ARG A 147 9.68 -4.71 -30.53
CA ARG A 147 8.76 -3.56 -30.40
C ARG A 147 7.58 -4.03 -29.56
N GLY A 148 7.62 -3.71 -28.27
CA GLY A 148 6.57 -4.07 -27.31
C GLY A 148 6.70 -3.27 -26.02
N THR A 149 5.67 -3.31 -25.18
CA THR A 149 5.69 -2.68 -23.86
C THR A 149 6.03 -3.70 -22.79
N PHE A 150 6.95 -3.36 -21.90
CA PHE A 150 7.38 -4.22 -20.81
C PHE A 150 7.00 -3.58 -19.47
N LYS A 151 6.31 -4.31 -18.60
CA LYS A 151 5.88 -3.79 -17.29
C LYS A 151 6.21 -4.78 -16.18
N CYS A 152 6.83 -4.29 -15.11
CA CYS A 152 7.04 -5.08 -13.90
C CYS A 152 5.73 -5.20 -13.12
N LEU A 153 5.37 -6.40 -12.68
CA LEU A 153 4.11 -6.65 -11.95
C LEU A 153 4.33 -6.88 -10.45
N TYR A 154 5.33 -7.71 -10.08
CA TYR A 154 5.52 -8.11 -8.69
C TYR A 154 6.93 -8.61 -8.39
N TYR A 155 7.44 -8.25 -7.22
CA TYR A 155 8.71 -8.75 -6.70
C TYR A 155 8.52 -9.41 -5.32
N SER A 156 9.07 -10.60 -5.14
CA SER A 156 9.22 -11.30 -3.86
C SER A 156 10.32 -12.35 -3.98
N ASP A 157 10.99 -12.66 -2.87
CA ASP A 157 11.93 -13.79 -2.75
C ASP A 157 13.05 -13.85 -3.82
N GLY A 158 13.44 -12.71 -4.39
CA GLY A 158 14.46 -12.64 -5.45
C GLY A 158 13.95 -13.00 -6.84
N ILE A 159 12.64 -13.14 -6.99
CA ILE A 159 11.91 -13.38 -8.24
C ILE A 159 11.25 -12.06 -8.66
N LEU A 160 11.32 -11.74 -9.94
CA LEU A 160 10.57 -10.64 -10.56
C LEU A 160 9.62 -11.22 -11.60
N SER A 161 8.34 -10.88 -11.50
CA SER A 161 7.32 -11.20 -12.50
C SER A 161 6.97 -9.96 -13.29
N CYS A 162 6.96 -10.09 -14.62
CA CYS A 162 6.74 -9.01 -15.57
C CYS A 162 5.75 -9.45 -16.64
N ILE A 163 5.13 -8.48 -17.30
CA ILE A 163 4.38 -8.68 -18.51
C ILE A 163 5.11 -8.02 -19.69
N TYR A 164 5.12 -8.72 -20.82
CA TYR A 164 5.54 -8.20 -22.10
C TYR A 164 4.36 -8.23 -23.05
N ASP A 165 4.02 -7.09 -23.63
CA ASP A 165 2.93 -6.92 -24.59
C ASP A 165 3.53 -6.50 -25.92
N ALA A 166 3.51 -7.39 -26.91
CA ALA A 166 4.10 -7.12 -28.22
C ALA A 166 3.26 -6.09 -28.98
N SER A 167 3.90 -5.21 -29.76
CA SER A 167 3.19 -4.10 -30.43
C SER A 167 2.32 -4.52 -31.62
N ASP A 168 2.43 -5.76 -32.09
CA ASP A 168 1.62 -6.25 -33.20
C ASP A 168 0.21 -6.61 -32.70
N GLU A 169 -0.85 -6.12 -33.35
CA GLU A 169 -2.25 -6.21 -32.86
C GLU A 169 -2.75 -7.64 -32.59
N ASP A 170 -2.15 -8.65 -33.22
CA ASP A 170 -2.51 -10.08 -33.05
C ASP A 170 -1.51 -10.86 -32.17
N SER A 171 -0.47 -10.20 -31.62
CA SER A 171 0.52 -10.89 -30.80
C SER A 171 0.05 -11.07 -29.36
N PRO A 172 0.27 -12.26 -28.76
CA PRO A 172 -0.13 -12.48 -27.38
C PRO A 172 0.78 -11.74 -26.41
N ALA A 173 0.22 -11.34 -25.28
CA ALA A 173 0.99 -10.86 -24.15
C ALA A 173 1.59 -12.03 -23.37
N TRP A 174 2.74 -11.82 -22.73
CA TRP A 174 3.49 -12.87 -22.02
C TRP A 174 3.74 -12.49 -20.57
N LEU A 175 3.44 -13.40 -19.66
CA LEU A 175 3.90 -13.36 -18.28
C LEU A 175 5.27 -14.04 -18.19
N ILE A 176 6.26 -13.31 -17.70
CA ILE A 176 7.63 -13.80 -17.52
C ILE A 176 8.02 -13.64 -16.05
N ALA A 177 8.38 -14.75 -15.41
CA ALA A 177 8.92 -14.76 -14.06
C ALA A 177 10.35 -15.30 -14.08
N PHE A 178 11.29 -14.56 -13.50
CA PHE A 178 12.70 -14.95 -13.46
C PHE A 178 13.33 -14.64 -12.11
N HIS A 179 14.30 -15.47 -11.73
CA HIS A 179 15.07 -15.30 -10.51
C HIS A 179 16.36 -14.54 -10.81
N ILE A 180 16.57 -13.43 -10.10
CA ILE A 180 17.61 -12.45 -10.43
C ILE A 180 19.01 -12.99 -10.13
N LYS A 181 19.22 -13.55 -8.93
CA LYS A 181 20.56 -14.05 -8.54
C LYS A 181 21.01 -15.28 -9.32
N SER A 182 20.10 -16.23 -9.55
CA SER A 182 20.38 -17.45 -10.32
C SER A 182 20.36 -17.22 -11.83
N ARG A 183 19.83 -16.08 -12.30
CA ARG A 183 19.70 -15.72 -13.72
C ARG A 183 18.92 -16.76 -14.53
N ARG A 184 17.90 -17.35 -13.89
CA ARG A 184 17.06 -18.39 -14.49
C ARG A 184 15.67 -17.83 -14.72
N ILE A 185 15.16 -18.01 -15.93
CA ILE A 185 13.73 -17.88 -16.20
C ILE A 185 13.04 -19.07 -15.53
N LEU A 186 12.05 -18.77 -14.71
CA LEU A 186 11.31 -19.73 -13.92
C LEU A 186 9.99 -20.11 -14.59
N ALA A 187 9.31 -19.14 -15.19
CA ALA A 187 8.06 -19.34 -15.91
C ALA A 187 7.97 -18.35 -17.09
N THR A 188 7.46 -18.83 -18.21
CA THR A 188 7.02 -18.04 -19.35
C THR A 188 5.64 -18.57 -19.72
N HIS A 189 4.64 -17.70 -19.82
CA HIS A 189 3.27 -18.11 -20.08
C HIS A 189 2.54 -17.07 -20.92
N GLU A 190 1.85 -17.55 -21.95
CA GLU A 190 1.03 -16.74 -22.83
C GLU A 190 -0.26 -16.31 -22.11
N LEU A 191 -0.62 -15.05 -22.17
CA LEU A 191 -1.77 -14.50 -21.46
C LEU A 191 -2.99 -14.43 -22.37
N GLU A 192 -4.08 -15.04 -21.92
CA GLU A 192 -5.40 -14.94 -22.57
C GLU A 192 -5.98 -13.52 -22.48
N SER A 193 -5.60 -12.74 -21.46
CA SER A 193 -6.01 -11.36 -21.27
C SER A 193 -5.03 -10.61 -20.38
N THR A 194 -4.97 -9.28 -20.54
CA THR A 194 -4.20 -8.37 -19.70
C THR A 194 -5.09 -7.44 -18.88
N ASP A 195 -6.42 -7.59 -18.98
CA ASP A 195 -7.38 -6.71 -18.32
C ASP A 195 -7.28 -6.84 -16.80
N LYS A 196 -6.90 -5.72 -16.17
CA LYS A 196 -6.68 -5.57 -14.72
C LYS A 196 -5.82 -6.69 -14.10
N ILE A 197 -4.79 -7.11 -14.83
CA ILE A 197 -3.91 -8.21 -14.41
C ILE A 197 -3.19 -7.90 -13.08
N PHE A 198 -3.05 -8.91 -12.23
CA PHE A 198 -2.14 -8.88 -11.08
C PHE A 198 -1.28 -10.13 -11.02
N ALA A 199 -0.14 -10.03 -10.34
CA ALA A 199 0.67 -11.18 -9.95
C ALA A 199 0.99 -11.13 -8.45
N ARG A 200 1.02 -12.29 -7.81
CA ARG A 200 1.50 -12.53 -6.45
C ARG A 200 2.34 -13.81 -6.48
N HIS A 201 3.52 -13.77 -5.87
CA HIS A 201 4.35 -14.96 -5.78
C HIS A 201 5.22 -14.95 -4.53
N ASN A 202 5.70 -16.13 -4.18
CA ASN A 202 6.75 -16.34 -3.20
C ASN A 202 7.82 -17.26 -3.81
N SER A 203 8.75 -17.78 -3.01
CA SER A 203 9.80 -18.70 -3.50
C SER A 203 9.28 -20.03 -4.07
N GLN A 204 8.01 -20.39 -3.85
CA GLN A 204 7.43 -21.70 -4.20
C GLN A 204 6.32 -21.62 -5.25
N TYR A 205 5.46 -20.62 -5.18
CA TYR A 205 4.27 -20.50 -6.01
C TYR A 205 4.18 -19.12 -6.67
N LEU A 206 3.60 -19.09 -7.87
CA LEU A 206 3.20 -17.89 -8.60
C LEU A 206 1.72 -17.99 -8.91
N TYR A 207 0.97 -16.96 -8.54
CA TYR A 207 -0.42 -16.80 -8.94
C TYR A 207 -0.57 -15.48 -9.68
N TYR A 208 -1.25 -15.53 -10.82
CA TYR A 208 -1.71 -14.34 -11.51
C TYR A 208 -3.22 -14.42 -11.70
N GLY A 209 -3.86 -13.27 -11.81
CA GLY A 209 -5.28 -13.21 -12.09
C GLY A 209 -5.63 -12.07 -13.03
N THR A 210 -6.74 -12.23 -13.74
CA THR A 210 -7.27 -11.29 -14.73
C THR A 210 -8.76 -11.10 -14.48
N HIS A 211 -9.29 -9.93 -14.85
CA HIS A 211 -10.70 -9.59 -14.73
C HIS A 211 -11.36 -9.60 -16.12
N SER A 212 -11.39 -10.76 -16.76
CA SER A 212 -11.70 -10.88 -18.19
C SER A 212 -12.83 -11.85 -18.52
N GLU A 213 -13.10 -12.85 -17.68
CA GLU A 213 -14.12 -13.87 -17.98
C GLU A 213 -15.52 -13.31 -17.75
N LEU A 214 -16.40 -13.45 -18.73
CA LEU A 214 -17.79 -13.05 -18.60
C LEU A 214 -18.58 -14.12 -17.86
N GLY A 215 -19.17 -13.75 -16.73
CA GLY A 215 -20.12 -14.58 -16.00
C GLY A 215 -21.43 -14.74 -16.75
N THR A 216 -22.28 -15.66 -16.27
CA THR A 216 -23.63 -15.87 -16.80
C THR A 216 -24.54 -14.64 -16.61
N ASP A 217 -24.17 -13.76 -15.70
CA ASP A 217 -24.80 -12.47 -15.40
C ASP A 217 -24.31 -11.33 -16.31
N GLY A 218 -23.39 -11.61 -17.25
CA GLY A 218 -22.83 -10.61 -18.16
C GLY A 218 -21.73 -9.74 -17.56
N TYR A 219 -21.43 -9.90 -16.27
CA TYR A 219 -20.34 -9.16 -15.61
C TYR A 219 -19.02 -9.91 -15.74
N LYS A 220 -17.93 -9.14 -15.90
CA LYS A 220 -16.57 -9.68 -15.86
C LYS A 220 -16.26 -10.20 -14.45
N LYS A 221 -15.59 -11.35 -14.37
CA LYS A 221 -15.23 -12.07 -13.15
C LYS A 221 -13.72 -12.26 -13.06
N TRP A 222 -13.24 -12.47 -11.84
CA TRP A 222 -11.83 -12.77 -11.59
C TRP A 222 -11.54 -14.24 -11.84
N VAL A 223 -10.53 -14.50 -12.67
CA VAL A 223 -9.96 -15.84 -12.90
C VAL A 223 -8.51 -15.83 -12.46
N ILE A 224 -8.16 -16.80 -11.64
CA ILE A 224 -6.83 -16.92 -11.04
C ILE A 224 -6.18 -18.23 -11.49
N TYR A 225 -4.94 -18.11 -11.93
CA TYR A 225 -4.08 -19.18 -12.41
C TYR A 225 -2.92 -19.34 -11.45
N GLY A 226 -2.54 -20.57 -11.15
CA GLY A 226 -1.44 -20.88 -10.25
C GLY A 226 -0.34 -21.71 -10.93
N TYR A 227 0.89 -21.49 -10.50
CA TYR A 227 2.09 -22.15 -10.96
C TYR A 227 2.98 -22.54 -9.80
N GLU A 228 3.51 -23.76 -9.81
CA GLU A 228 4.46 -24.23 -8.81
C GLU A 228 5.88 -24.25 -9.39
N TYR A 229 6.79 -23.48 -8.80
CA TYR A 229 8.17 -23.35 -9.28
C TYR A 229 8.99 -24.64 -9.15
N LYS A 230 8.67 -25.48 -8.15
CA LYS A 230 9.40 -26.73 -7.88
C LYS A 230 9.14 -27.78 -8.95
N THR A 231 7.87 -28.02 -9.26
CA THR A 231 7.44 -28.98 -10.28
C THR A 231 7.48 -28.40 -11.69
N ARG A 232 7.55 -27.07 -11.79
CA ARG A 232 7.54 -26.28 -13.03
C ARG A 232 6.27 -26.49 -13.85
N LYS A 233 5.15 -26.69 -13.16
CA LYS A 233 3.85 -26.93 -13.77
C LYS A 233 2.84 -25.90 -13.33
N TRP A 234 1.98 -25.53 -14.26
CA TRP A 234 0.73 -24.85 -13.97
C TRP A 234 -0.22 -25.84 -13.30
N PHE A 235 -1.02 -25.37 -12.36
CA PHE A 235 -2.11 -26.18 -11.81
C PHE A 235 -3.19 -26.34 -12.89
N ASP A 236 -3.72 -27.56 -13.03
CA ASP A 236 -4.73 -27.87 -14.04
C ASP A 236 -6.05 -27.10 -13.81
N GLN A 237 -6.34 -26.78 -12.54
CA GLN A 237 -7.56 -26.08 -12.16
C GLN A 237 -7.34 -24.57 -12.08
N LYS A 238 -8.12 -23.83 -12.88
CA LYS A 238 -8.30 -22.38 -12.74
C LYS A 238 -9.24 -22.10 -11.56
N VAL A 239 -8.95 -21.10 -10.75
CA VAL A 239 -9.82 -20.67 -9.64
C VAL A 239 -10.67 -19.50 -10.10
N HIS A 240 -11.96 -19.77 -10.29
CA HIS A 240 -12.96 -18.78 -10.67
C HIS A 240 -13.58 -18.17 -9.42
N LEU A 241 -13.69 -16.84 -9.38
CA LEU A 241 -14.27 -16.10 -8.27
C LEU A 241 -15.58 -15.40 -8.70
N PRO A 242 -16.65 -16.14 -9.02
CA PRO A 242 -17.88 -15.57 -9.58
C PRO A 242 -18.60 -14.60 -8.62
N ASP A 243 -18.47 -14.85 -7.32
CA ASP A 243 -19.13 -14.07 -6.26
C ASP A 243 -18.28 -12.89 -5.76
N MET A 244 -17.05 -12.71 -6.26
CA MET A 244 -16.16 -11.65 -5.79
C MET A 244 -16.37 -10.41 -6.65
N VAL A 245 -17.14 -9.48 -6.10
CA VAL A 245 -17.42 -8.17 -6.70
C VAL A 245 -16.20 -7.25 -6.54
N GLY A 246 -16.03 -6.30 -7.46
CA GLY A 246 -15.00 -5.28 -7.38
C GLY A 246 -13.90 -5.49 -8.40
N SER A 247 -13.44 -4.37 -8.97
CA SER A 247 -12.51 -4.39 -10.09
C SER A 247 -11.28 -3.51 -9.89
N GLU A 248 -11.27 -2.60 -8.90
CA GLU A 248 -10.13 -1.74 -8.63
C GLU A 248 -9.27 -2.32 -7.50
N ILE A 249 -8.09 -2.84 -7.86
CA ILE A 249 -7.16 -3.42 -6.90
C ILE A 249 -6.62 -2.34 -5.96
N GLY A 250 -6.73 -2.57 -4.66
CA GLY A 250 -6.34 -1.64 -3.60
C GLY A 250 -7.42 -0.63 -3.21
N SER A 251 -8.60 -0.67 -3.84
CA SER A 251 -9.76 0.19 -3.54
C SER A 251 -11.00 -0.65 -3.25
N THR A 252 -11.44 -1.46 -4.22
CA THR A 252 -12.64 -2.30 -4.10
C THR A 252 -12.30 -3.77 -3.85
N ILE A 253 -11.13 -4.21 -4.32
CA ILE A 253 -10.65 -5.59 -4.16
C ILE A 253 -9.16 -5.63 -3.81
N CYS A 254 -8.70 -6.63 -3.06
CA CYS A 254 -7.31 -6.82 -2.68
C CYS A 254 -6.93 -8.30 -2.75
N PHE A 255 -5.75 -8.59 -3.29
CA PHE A 255 -5.16 -9.94 -3.37
C PHE A 255 -3.81 -9.97 -2.67
N GLU A 256 -3.59 -10.97 -1.81
CA GLU A 256 -2.31 -11.10 -1.09
C GLU A 256 -2.01 -12.55 -0.72
N PHE A 257 -0.72 -12.87 -0.62
CA PHE A 257 -0.29 -14.14 -0.03
C PHE A 257 -0.08 -13.94 1.44
N TYR A 258 -0.62 -14.88 2.23
CA TYR A 258 -0.41 -14.83 3.65
C TYR A 258 -0.24 -16.25 4.20
N ARG A 259 0.91 -16.48 4.86
CA ARG A 259 1.39 -17.81 5.27
C ARG A 259 1.38 -18.79 4.09
N ASN A 260 0.49 -19.79 4.12
CA ASN A 260 0.38 -20.83 3.09
C ASN A 260 -0.94 -20.77 2.30
N SER A 261 -1.60 -19.60 2.32
CA SER A 261 -2.89 -19.41 1.67
C SER A 261 -2.90 -18.15 0.81
N PHE A 262 -3.67 -18.23 -0.27
CA PHE A 262 -4.05 -17.08 -1.09
C PHE A 262 -5.28 -16.40 -0.47
N TYR A 263 -5.30 -15.08 -0.42
CA TYR A 263 -6.44 -14.29 0.04
C TYR A 263 -6.94 -13.37 -1.07
N ALA A 264 -8.27 -13.33 -1.25
CA ALA A 264 -8.94 -12.27 -1.98
C ALA A 264 -10.00 -11.62 -1.10
N LEU A 265 -10.00 -10.30 -1.04
CA LEU A 265 -10.88 -9.48 -0.21
C LEU A 265 -11.61 -8.46 -1.08
N SER A 266 -12.91 -8.34 -0.92
CA SER A 266 -13.74 -7.29 -1.51
C SER A 266 -14.54 -6.55 -0.45
N ASN A 267 -14.84 -5.29 -0.72
CA ASN A 267 -15.72 -4.43 0.09
C ASN A 267 -17.06 -4.09 -0.60
N GLN A 268 -17.34 -4.72 -1.75
CA GLN A 268 -18.59 -4.56 -2.51
C GLN A 268 -19.45 -5.82 -2.40
N THR A 269 -20.76 -5.63 -2.25
CA THR A 269 -21.74 -6.73 -2.10
C THR A 269 -22.32 -7.17 -3.45
N SER A 270 -22.56 -6.23 -4.37
CA SER A 270 -23.28 -6.49 -5.62
C SER A 270 -22.64 -5.78 -6.83
N PHE A 271 -22.80 -6.38 -8.00
CA PHE A 271 -22.32 -5.83 -9.28
C PHE A 271 -23.21 -4.68 -9.78
N GLU A 272 -24.45 -4.62 -9.30
CA GLU A 272 -25.43 -3.60 -9.69
C GLU A 272 -25.38 -2.40 -8.75
N VAL A 273 -25.23 -1.20 -9.33
CA VAL A 273 -25.20 0.06 -8.59
C VAL A 273 -26.58 0.42 -8.00
N GLU A 274 -27.66 -0.17 -8.52
CA GLU A 274 -29.06 0.15 -8.15
C GLU A 274 -29.66 -0.75 -7.06
N GLU A 275 -28.97 -1.80 -6.61
CA GLU A 275 -29.51 -2.69 -5.56
C GLU A 275 -29.58 -1.95 -4.22
N ILE A 276 -30.77 -1.94 -3.60
CA ILE A 276 -30.98 -1.26 -2.32
C ILE A 276 -30.50 -2.16 -1.18
N ASP A 277 -29.20 -2.07 -0.90
CA ASP A 277 -28.56 -2.73 0.24
C ASP A 277 -28.46 -1.79 1.44
N TRP A 278 -29.08 -2.17 2.57
CA TRP A 278 -28.93 -1.43 3.82
C TRP A 278 -27.52 -1.62 4.39
N THR A 279 -27.07 -2.86 4.43
CA THR A 279 -25.83 -3.26 5.09
C THR A 279 -24.81 -3.71 4.06
N SER A 280 -23.63 -3.08 4.06
CA SER A 280 -22.50 -3.60 3.28
C SER A 280 -21.65 -4.54 4.13
N PHE A 281 -21.08 -5.56 3.50
CA PHE A 281 -20.17 -6.52 4.13
C PHE A 281 -18.81 -6.53 3.45
N TYR A 282 -17.82 -7.08 4.16
CA TYR A 282 -16.60 -7.54 3.54
C TYR A 282 -16.76 -8.98 3.09
N HIS A 283 -16.30 -9.28 1.89
CA HIS A 283 -16.25 -10.63 1.35
C HIS A 283 -14.80 -11.04 1.25
N CYS A 284 -14.38 -11.98 2.09
CA CYS A 284 -13.05 -12.54 2.02
C CYS A 284 -13.15 -14.02 1.65
N ILE A 285 -12.28 -14.45 0.75
CA ILE A 285 -12.07 -15.85 0.43
C ILE A 285 -10.61 -16.21 0.62
N ARG A 286 -10.36 -17.49 0.90
CA ARG A 286 -9.01 -18.04 0.90
C ARG A 286 -8.97 -19.47 0.40
N PHE A 287 -7.82 -19.87 -0.13
CA PHE A 287 -7.53 -21.27 -0.46
C PHE A 287 -6.03 -21.57 -0.27
N PRO A 288 -5.64 -22.84 -0.05
CA PRO A 288 -4.24 -23.24 0.10
C PRO A 288 -3.42 -23.05 -1.18
N LEU A 289 -2.19 -22.54 -1.07
CA LEU A 289 -1.31 -22.27 -2.23
C LEU A 289 -0.82 -23.54 -2.95
N ASN A 290 -0.81 -24.69 -2.27
CA ASN A 290 -0.37 -25.96 -2.83
C ASN A 290 -1.49 -26.75 -3.53
N SER A 291 -2.75 -26.32 -3.38
CA SER A 291 -3.91 -27.04 -3.88
C SER A 291 -5.06 -26.07 -4.20
N PRO A 292 -4.95 -25.28 -5.29
CA PRO A 292 -5.99 -24.35 -5.69
C PRO A 292 -7.20 -25.09 -6.28
N CYS A 293 -8.18 -25.44 -5.45
CA CYS A 293 -9.41 -26.06 -5.93
C CYS A 293 -10.65 -25.44 -5.27
N LYS A 294 -11.77 -25.46 -6.00
CA LYS A 294 -13.06 -24.93 -5.52
C LYS A 294 -13.53 -25.59 -4.23
N ALA A 295 -13.17 -26.86 -4.00
CA ALA A 295 -13.55 -27.61 -2.80
C ALA A 295 -12.85 -27.13 -1.52
N LEU A 296 -11.64 -26.57 -1.64
CA LEU A 296 -10.87 -26.03 -0.50
C LEU A 296 -10.99 -24.50 -0.38
N LEU A 297 -11.89 -23.89 -1.15
CA LEU A 297 -12.16 -22.47 -1.08
C LEU A 297 -13.05 -22.19 0.12
N GLU A 298 -12.48 -21.47 1.09
CA GLU A 298 -13.21 -20.97 2.25
C GLU A 298 -13.70 -19.55 1.98
N LYS A 299 -14.95 -19.25 2.35
CA LYS A 299 -15.58 -17.94 2.21
C LYS A 299 -16.09 -17.45 3.56
N THR A 300 -15.96 -16.17 3.82
CA THR A 300 -16.54 -15.54 5.01
C THR A 300 -18.05 -15.41 4.91
N VAL A 301 -18.73 -15.37 6.07
CA VAL A 301 -20.18 -15.15 6.13
C VAL A 301 -20.47 -13.66 6.33
N ASN A 302 -21.46 -13.13 5.60
CA ASN A 302 -21.83 -11.71 5.63
C ASN A 302 -22.02 -11.20 7.07
N LYS A 303 -22.87 -11.87 7.87
CA LYS A 303 -23.18 -11.45 9.25
C LYS A 303 -21.94 -11.32 10.16
N SER A 304 -20.87 -12.08 9.93
CA SER A 304 -19.63 -11.99 10.71
C SER A 304 -18.63 -10.97 10.16
N MET A 305 -18.84 -10.47 8.94
CA MET A 305 -17.95 -9.55 8.24
C MET A 305 -18.63 -8.23 7.92
N TRP A 306 -19.27 -7.62 8.92
CA TRP A 306 -19.91 -6.32 8.78
C TRP A 306 -18.91 -5.22 8.39
N ARG A 307 -19.27 -4.40 7.38
CA ARG A 307 -18.47 -3.26 6.92
C ARG A 307 -19.08 -1.94 7.36
N ARG A 308 -20.32 -1.67 6.95
CA ARG A 308 -21.05 -0.42 7.25
C ARG A 308 -22.56 -0.60 7.14
N GLN A 309 -23.28 0.28 7.81
CA GLN A 309 -24.72 0.49 7.65
C GLN A 309 -24.95 1.76 6.83
N HIS A 310 -25.97 1.81 5.97
CA HIS A 310 -26.27 3.00 5.16
C HIS A 310 -26.55 4.25 6.01
N GLN A 311 -27.05 4.05 7.23
CA GLN A 311 -27.42 5.11 8.16
C GLN A 311 -26.19 5.92 8.61
N GLU A 312 -25.00 5.32 8.51
CA GLU A 312 -23.73 6.03 8.76
C GLU A 312 -23.49 7.16 7.75
N GLY A 313 -24.25 7.23 6.65
CA GLY A 313 -24.21 8.32 5.68
C GLY A 313 -23.45 7.99 4.39
N PRO A 314 -23.35 8.98 3.49
CA PRO A 314 -22.71 8.80 2.19
C PRO A 314 -21.19 8.76 2.31
N ILE A 315 -20.57 8.13 1.31
CA ILE A 315 -19.11 8.01 1.16
C ILE A 315 -18.66 8.52 -0.21
N ASP A 316 -17.41 8.99 -0.30
CA ASP A 316 -16.75 9.28 -1.58
C ASP A 316 -15.81 8.12 -1.93
N ASP A 317 -16.27 7.22 -2.80
CA ASP A 317 -15.56 5.98 -3.14
C ASP A 317 -14.18 6.21 -3.77
N ARG A 318 -13.93 7.40 -4.34
CA ARG A 318 -12.62 7.76 -4.91
C ARG A 318 -11.52 7.92 -3.84
N TRP A 319 -11.92 8.06 -2.58
CA TRP A 319 -11.02 8.11 -1.43
C TRP A 319 -10.84 6.75 -0.75
N THR A 320 -11.59 5.74 -1.18
CA THR A 320 -11.54 4.42 -0.58
C THR A 320 -10.18 3.78 -0.85
N SER A 321 -9.60 3.18 0.19
CA SER A 321 -8.42 2.33 0.06
C SER A 321 -8.65 1.06 0.87
N LEU A 322 -8.30 -0.08 0.31
CA LEU A 322 -8.51 -1.40 0.89
C LEU A 322 -7.21 -2.20 0.84
N SER A 323 -6.75 -2.67 1.99
CA SER A 323 -5.55 -3.48 2.11
C SER A 323 -5.66 -4.53 3.21
N LEU A 324 -4.83 -5.56 3.09
CA LEU A 324 -4.60 -6.57 4.12
C LEU A 324 -3.29 -6.24 4.84
N ASP A 325 -3.34 -6.11 6.16
CA ASP A 325 -2.20 -5.75 7.01
C ASP A 325 -1.95 -6.81 8.08
N GLU A 326 -0.69 -7.13 8.35
CA GLU A 326 -0.30 -8.09 9.38
C GLU A 326 -0.08 -7.35 10.70
N ASP A 327 -0.80 -7.77 11.74
CA ASP A 327 -0.64 -7.17 13.06
C ASP A 327 0.73 -7.55 13.67
N GLU A 328 1.61 -6.56 13.90
CA GLU A 328 2.98 -6.78 14.40
C GLU A 328 3.04 -7.56 15.74
N SER A 329 1.95 -7.58 16.52
CA SER A 329 1.90 -8.23 17.84
C SER A 329 1.42 -9.69 17.78
N THR A 330 0.28 -9.93 17.13
CA THR A 330 -0.38 -11.25 17.04
C THR A 330 0.06 -12.02 15.81
N GLY A 331 0.53 -11.30 14.79
CA GLY A 331 0.84 -11.83 13.48
C GLY A 331 -0.41 -12.11 12.67
N GLU A 332 -1.62 -11.82 13.14
CA GLU A 332 -2.85 -12.12 12.42
C GLU A 332 -3.15 -11.07 11.34
N LEU A 333 -3.78 -11.53 10.24
CA LEU A 333 -4.12 -10.67 9.11
C LEU A 333 -5.42 -9.90 9.40
N ARG A 334 -5.40 -8.59 9.18
CA ARG A 334 -6.55 -7.71 9.34
C ARG A 334 -6.84 -6.91 8.08
N ILE A 335 -8.09 -6.53 7.91
CA ILE A 335 -8.54 -5.60 6.88
C ILE A 335 -8.28 -4.19 7.37
N VAL A 336 -7.67 -3.36 6.52
CA VAL A 336 -7.56 -1.93 6.73
C VAL A 336 -8.29 -1.24 5.59
N GLU A 337 -9.35 -0.50 5.95
CA GLU A 337 -10.12 0.30 5.00
C GLU A 337 -10.07 1.78 5.40
N ALA A 338 -9.74 2.66 4.46
CA ALA A 338 -9.94 4.10 4.62
C ALA A 338 -11.17 4.52 3.83
N ARG A 339 -12.03 5.37 4.42
CA ARG A 339 -13.23 5.91 3.78
C ARG A 339 -13.31 7.40 4.02
N LYS A 340 -13.71 8.16 3.01
CA LYS A 340 -14.14 9.56 3.20
C LYS A 340 -15.64 9.60 3.32
N GLU A 341 -16.15 10.05 4.45
CA GLU A 341 -17.55 9.91 4.83
C GLU A 341 -18.13 11.18 5.45
N TRP A 342 -19.45 11.32 5.32
CA TRP A 342 -20.26 12.34 5.99
C TRP A 342 -21.12 11.65 7.04
N TYR A 343 -20.49 11.39 8.19
CA TYR A 343 -21.06 10.55 9.24
C TYR A 343 -22.43 11.05 9.69
N LEU A 344 -23.44 10.19 9.70
CA LEU A 344 -24.85 10.49 10.01
C LEU A 344 -25.41 11.67 9.18
N GLY A 345 -24.93 11.87 7.96
CA GLY A 345 -25.35 12.97 7.10
C GLY A 345 -24.87 14.36 7.56
N CYS A 346 -23.85 14.43 8.42
CA CYS A 346 -23.26 15.70 8.83
C CYS A 346 -22.69 16.46 7.62
N SER A 347 -22.62 17.80 7.67
CA SER A 347 -21.99 18.60 6.60
C SER A 347 -20.46 18.48 6.54
N LYS A 348 -19.85 17.91 7.58
CA LYS A 348 -18.40 17.69 7.65
C LYS A 348 -18.02 16.38 6.99
N SER A 349 -17.00 16.41 6.13
CA SER A 349 -16.40 15.20 5.57
C SER A 349 -15.17 14.81 6.38
N GLN A 350 -15.06 13.55 6.78
CA GLN A 350 -13.90 13.04 7.51
C GLN A 350 -13.36 11.79 6.80
N ARG A 351 -12.02 11.66 6.74
CA ARG A 351 -11.40 10.39 6.29
C ARG A 351 -11.15 9.50 7.49
N THR A 352 -11.91 8.43 7.64
CA THR A 352 -11.83 7.50 8.77
C THR A 352 -11.15 6.21 8.34
N TYR A 353 -10.32 5.64 9.20
CA TYR A 353 -9.64 4.36 8.99
C TYR A 353 -10.23 3.31 9.92
N TYR A 354 -10.61 2.19 9.33
CA TYR A 354 -11.20 1.05 10.02
C TYR A 354 -10.26 -0.13 9.95
N THR A 355 -10.13 -0.83 11.07
CA THR A 355 -9.40 -2.09 11.14
C THR A 355 -10.35 -3.21 11.55
N THR A 356 -10.49 -4.24 10.73
CA THR A 356 -11.44 -5.33 10.95
C THR A 356 -10.70 -6.67 10.92
N ASP A 357 -11.00 -7.55 11.88
CA ASP A 357 -10.45 -8.91 11.85
C ASP A 357 -11.16 -9.75 10.79
N ILE A 358 -10.45 -10.69 10.19
CA ILE A 358 -11.03 -11.62 9.22
C ILE A 358 -11.52 -12.86 9.98
N VAL A 359 -12.82 -13.14 9.88
CA VAL A 359 -13.46 -14.26 10.58
C VAL A 359 -14.00 -15.26 9.57
N PHE A 360 -13.38 -16.43 9.51
CA PHE A 360 -13.90 -17.57 8.74
C PHE A 360 -14.82 -18.44 9.61
N PRO A 361 -15.85 -19.06 9.03
CA PRO A 361 -16.69 -20.02 9.74
C PRO A 361 -15.86 -21.18 10.30
N PRO A 362 -16.20 -21.71 11.49
CA PRO A 362 -15.57 -22.93 11.97
C PRO A 362 -15.85 -24.07 10.99
N VAL A 363 -14.83 -24.89 10.74
CA VAL A 363 -14.99 -26.11 9.94
C VAL A 363 -16.01 -26.99 10.66
N LYS A 364 -17.15 -27.28 10.02
CA LYS A 364 -18.07 -28.28 10.52
C LYS A 364 -17.37 -29.63 10.43
N GLU A 365 -16.83 -30.14 11.53
CA GLU A 365 -16.43 -31.54 11.59
C GLU A 365 -17.66 -32.38 11.27
N HIS A 366 -17.60 -33.16 10.18
CA HIS A 366 -18.64 -34.12 9.86
C HIS A 366 -18.71 -35.13 11.01
N ALA A 367 -19.76 -35.01 11.83
CA ALA A 367 -20.14 -36.01 12.79
C ALA A 367 -20.68 -37.25 12.04
N GLU A 368 -19.76 -38.02 11.47
CA GLU A 368 -20.03 -39.39 11.02
C GLU A 368 -19.39 -40.35 12.01
N ASN A 369 -20.18 -40.73 13.02
CA ASN A 369 -20.43 -42.15 13.27
C ASN A 369 -21.61 -42.31 14.22
N SER A 370 -22.77 -42.53 13.60
CA SER A 370 -23.85 -43.31 14.17
C SER A 370 -23.38 -44.75 14.39
N SER A 371 -23.28 -45.18 15.65
CA SER A 371 -23.42 -46.60 16.01
C SER A 371 -24.59 -46.74 16.96
N ILE A 372 -25.65 -47.40 16.48
CA ILE A 372 -26.84 -47.78 17.22
C ILE A 372 -26.47 -48.82 18.29
N SER A 373 -27.13 -48.66 19.44
CA SER A 373 -26.99 -49.26 20.77
C SER A 373 -27.11 -50.80 20.86
N PRO A 374 -26.93 -51.39 22.06
CA PRO A 374 -28.14 -51.67 22.84
C PRO A 374 -28.02 -51.39 24.35
N ASP A 375 -29.03 -50.68 24.84
CA ASP A 375 -29.82 -50.96 26.04
C ASP A 375 -29.13 -51.63 27.25
N THR A 376 -28.82 -50.85 28.29
CA THR A 376 -29.00 -51.28 29.68
C THR A 376 -29.16 -50.05 30.59
N SER A 377 -30.33 -49.91 31.19
CA SER A 377 -30.54 -49.19 32.46
C SER A 377 -31.01 -50.22 33.51
N PRO A 378 -31.00 -49.96 34.84
CA PRO A 378 -30.84 -48.69 35.56
C PRO A 378 -29.88 -48.76 36.77
N GLN A 379 -29.52 -47.61 37.38
CA GLN A 379 -29.72 -47.31 38.81
C GLN A 379 -29.09 -45.97 39.26
N ASP A 380 -29.81 -45.35 40.19
CA ASP A 380 -29.63 -44.03 40.81
C ASP A 380 -28.26 -43.78 41.44
N GLN A 381 -27.82 -42.50 41.41
CA GLN A 381 -27.45 -41.78 42.65
C GLN A 381 -27.28 -40.26 42.42
N ASN A 382 -28.09 -39.52 43.18
CA ASN A 382 -28.07 -38.07 43.38
C ASN A 382 -26.70 -37.53 43.84
N PHE A 383 -26.29 -36.35 43.35
CA PHE A 383 -25.73 -35.28 44.19
C PHE A 383 -26.02 -33.89 43.58
N ILE A 384 -26.51 -32.99 44.43
CA ILE A 384 -27.09 -31.68 44.14
C ILE A 384 -26.12 -30.54 44.56
N LEU A 385 -25.84 -29.63 43.59
CA LEU A 385 -25.70 -28.13 43.62
C LEU A 385 -24.77 -27.40 44.64
N PRO A 386 -24.44 -26.08 44.51
CA PRO A 386 -25.05 -25.04 43.64
C PRO A 386 -24.11 -24.02 42.93
N THR A 387 -24.65 -23.38 41.90
CA THR A 387 -24.19 -22.08 41.34
C THR A 387 -25.24 -21.02 41.66
N THR A 388 -24.80 -19.86 42.17
CA THR A 388 -25.63 -18.71 42.54
C THR A 388 -25.65 -17.65 41.43
N SER A 389 -26.85 -17.18 41.09
CA SER A 389 -27.11 -15.95 40.31
C SER A 389 -27.69 -14.87 41.23
N PRO A 390 -27.51 -13.56 40.95
CA PRO A 390 -28.32 -12.51 41.56
C PRO A 390 -29.24 -11.81 40.54
N TRP A 391 -30.53 -12.08 40.71
CA TRP A 391 -31.71 -11.20 40.82
C TRP A 391 -31.72 -9.75 40.25
N VAL A 392 -32.80 -9.46 39.52
CA VAL A 392 -33.32 -8.15 39.10
C VAL A 392 -34.60 -7.85 39.91
N PRO A 393 -34.85 -6.63 40.42
CA PRO A 393 -36.16 -6.24 40.91
C PRO A 393 -36.95 -5.44 39.86
N ALA A 394 -38.21 -5.81 39.70
CA ALA A 394 -39.26 -5.06 39.02
C ALA A 394 -40.03 -4.18 40.00
N ALA A 395 -40.50 -3.00 39.55
CA ALA A 395 -41.87 -2.50 39.71
C ALA A 395 -41.95 -0.99 39.43
N ALA A 396 -42.90 -0.60 38.58
CA ALA A 396 -44.06 0.23 38.93
C ALA A 396 -44.47 1.15 37.75
N SER A 397 -45.71 0.93 37.31
CA SER A 397 -46.51 1.79 36.46
C SER A 397 -46.87 3.11 37.13
N ASP A 398 -46.91 4.21 36.37
CA ASP A 398 -47.97 5.22 36.54
C ASP A 398 -48.19 6.04 35.27
N GLN A 399 -49.47 6.35 35.04
CA GLN A 399 -50.03 7.10 33.91
C GLN A 399 -49.93 8.62 34.15
N SER A 400 -49.81 9.41 33.08
CA SER A 400 -50.67 10.59 32.81
C SER A 400 -50.19 11.40 31.59
N THR A 401 -51.09 12.23 31.11
CA THR A 401 -51.37 12.63 29.73
C THR A 401 -50.84 14.00 29.29
N SER A 402 -50.69 14.12 27.96
CA SER A 402 -50.95 15.28 27.07
C SER A 402 -50.11 16.55 27.14
N ALA A 403 -49.56 16.95 25.97
CA ALA A 403 -49.93 18.20 25.29
C ALA A 403 -49.51 18.16 23.80
N GLN A 404 -50.45 18.49 22.91
CA GLN A 404 -50.32 18.68 21.46
C GLN A 404 -49.79 20.08 21.11
N ALA A 405 -49.18 20.21 19.91
CA ALA A 405 -49.43 21.31 18.95
C ALA A 405 -48.86 20.90 17.56
N SER A 406 -49.69 20.62 16.54
CA SER A 406 -50.13 21.52 15.45
C SER A 406 -49.01 21.85 14.43
N SER A 407 -48.91 21.17 13.26
CA SER A 407 -49.66 21.32 11.99
C SER A 407 -49.25 22.50 11.08
N SER A 408 -48.80 22.20 9.85
CA SER A 408 -49.18 22.85 8.56
C SER A 408 -48.32 22.26 7.41
N THR A 409 -48.87 21.40 6.54
CA THR A 409 -49.54 21.65 5.24
C THR A 409 -48.74 22.39 4.16
N ALA A 410 -48.36 21.65 3.10
CA ALA A 410 -48.46 22.02 1.67
C ALA A 410 -48.21 20.71 0.86
N ALA A 411 -49.22 20.06 0.28
CA ALA A 411 -49.94 20.35 -0.96
C ALA A 411 -49.11 20.15 -2.24
N ASP A 412 -49.43 19.02 -2.89
CA ASP A 412 -49.25 18.60 -4.28
C ASP A 412 -48.91 19.67 -5.32
N THR A 413 -48.10 19.32 -6.33
CA THR A 413 -48.61 19.21 -7.71
C THR A 413 -47.75 18.31 -8.59
N THR A 414 -48.47 17.49 -9.35
CA THR A 414 -48.10 16.59 -10.44
C THR A 414 -47.57 17.31 -11.68
N ILE A 415 -46.87 16.59 -12.57
CA ILE A 415 -47.20 16.42 -14.00
C ILE A 415 -46.37 15.24 -14.54
N ALA A 416 -47.10 14.26 -15.05
CA ALA A 416 -46.61 13.09 -15.77
C ALA A 416 -46.30 13.42 -17.24
N SER A 417 -45.45 12.63 -17.89
CA SER A 417 -45.69 12.19 -19.27
C SER A 417 -44.87 10.94 -19.60
N SER A 418 -45.63 9.93 -19.98
CA SER A 418 -45.32 8.60 -20.49
C SER A 418 -44.66 8.58 -21.86
N SER A 419 -43.85 7.55 -22.15
CA SER A 419 -44.02 6.77 -23.38
C SER A 419 -43.24 5.45 -23.33
N SER A 420 -44.01 4.38 -23.48
CA SER A 420 -43.70 2.98 -23.65
C SER A 420 -43.04 2.64 -24.99
N THR A 421 -42.21 1.59 -25.00
CA THR A 421 -42.10 0.67 -26.15
C THR A 421 -42.00 -0.76 -25.64
N ALA A 422 -43.00 -1.56 -26.03
CA ALA A 422 -43.12 -2.98 -25.77
C ALA A 422 -42.25 -3.82 -26.72
N ALA A 423 -41.76 -4.95 -26.23
CA ALA A 423 -41.42 -6.09 -27.06
C ALA A 423 -41.95 -7.36 -26.37
N THR A 424 -42.73 -8.12 -27.14
CA THR A 424 -43.56 -9.24 -26.71
C THR A 424 -42.86 -10.57 -26.99
N THR A 425 -43.30 -11.62 -26.29
CA THR A 425 -43.12 -13.07 -26.51
C THR A 425 -41.80 -13.67 -26.00
N SER A 426 -41.76 -14.82 -25.31
CA SER A 426 -42.71 -15.93 -25.21
C SER A 426 -42.50 -16.72 -23.92
N ALA A 427 -43.62 -17.15 -23.31
CA ALA A 427 -43.67 -18.00 -22.14
C ALA A 427 -43.24 -19.44 -22.46
N ALA A 428 -42.44 -20.03 -21.56
CA ALA A 428 -42.36 -21.47 -21.36
C ALA A 428 -42.52 -21.70 -19.85
N GLU A 429 -43.66 -22.26 -19.47
CA GLU A 429 -43.98 -22.67 -18.11
C GLU A 429 -43.10 -23.87 -17.73
N THR A 430 -42.38 -23.77 -16.61
CA THR A 430 -41.92 -24.96 -15.88
C THR A 430 -41.93 -24.64 -14.39
N THR A 431 -42.98 -25.14 -13.75
CA THR A 431 -43.12 -25.53 -12.33
C THR A 431 -42.63 -24.55 -11.26
N ALA A 432 -43.62 -23.94 -10.60
CA ALA A 432 -43.51 -23.19 -9.36
C ALA A 432 -42.70 -23.94 -8.29
N SER A 433 -41.62 -23.29 -7.84
CA SER A 433 -41.20 -23.30 -6.45
C SER A 433 -41.61 -21.94 -5.88
N GLU A 434 -42.26 -21.95 -4.71
CA GLU A 434 -42.74 -20.73 -4.05
C GLU A 434 -41.56 -19.76 -3.82
N PRO A 435 -41.73 -18.45 -4.08
CA PRO A 435 -40.70 -17.48 -3.73
C PRO A 435 -40.63 -17.38 -2.21
N ASP A 436 -39.40 -17.42 -1.65
CA ASP A 436 -39.13 -16.99 -0.28
C ASP A 436 -39.81 -15.62 -0.07
N GLU A 437 -40.89 -15.57 0.71
CA GLU A 437 -41.46 -14.31 1.17
C GLU A 437 -40.39 -13.67 2.07
N GLN A 438 -39.64 -12.72 1.52
CA GLN A 438 -38.67 -11.93 2.26
C GLN A 438 -39.37 -11.30 3.47
N ASP A 439 -38.90 -11.60 4.69
CA ASP A 439 -39.46 -11.05 5.92
C ASP A 439 -39.14 -9.55 6.03
N ILE A 440 -40.03 -8.74 5.45
CA ILE A 440 -39.92 -7.28 5.36
C ILE A 440 -40.09 -6.59 6.73
N SER A 441 -40.46 -7.34 7.78
CA SER A 441 -40.77 -6.78 9.11
C SER A 441 -39.52 -6.33 9.87
N GLU A 442 -38.35 -6.91 9.59
CA GLU A 442 -37.06 -6.53 10.19
C GLU A 442 -36.39 -5.34 9.49
N LEU A 443 -36.89 -4.93 8.32
CA LEU A 443 -36.38 -3.77 7.59
C LEU A 443 -36.95 -2.47 8.18
N PRO A 444 -36.14 -1.42 8.35
CA PRO A 444 -36.64 -0.18 8.92
C PRO A 444 -37.68 0.48 7.98
N ASN A 445 -38.76 1.00 8.58
CA ASN A 445 -39.86 1.69 7.89
C ASN A 445 -39.38 3.00 7.24
N ILE A 446 -38.81 2.91 6.05
CA ILE A 446 -38.28 4.03 5.26
C ILE A 446 -38.98 4.03 3.90
N PRO A 447 -39.21 5.19 3.24
CA PRO A 447 -39.69 5.26 1.85
C PRO A 447 -38.94 4.36 0.85
N LEU A 448 -37.69 3.97 1.14
CA LEU A 448 -36.88 3.04 0.35
C LEU A 448 -37.50 1.64 0.22
N LEU A 449 -38.31 1.19 1.19
CA LEU A 449 -39.04 -0.09 1.09
C LEU A 449 -39.97 -0.12 -0.13
N ARG A 450 -40.48 1.04 -0.57
CA ARG A 450 -41.35 1.15 -1.74
C ARG A 450 -40.60 1.05 -3.06
N LEU A 451 -39.28 1.12 -3.03
CA LEU A 451 -38.41 1.05 -4.20
C LEU A 451 -37.80 -0.34 -4.37
N LEU A 452 -38.01 -1.25 -3.41
CA LEU A 452 -37.54 -2.61 -3.49
C LEU A 452 -38.19 -3.35 -4.66
N ARG A 453 -37.33 -3.87 -5.54
CA ARG A 453 -37.70 -4.76 -6.63
C ARG A 453 -37.71 -6.20 -6.10
N LYS A 454 -38.37 -7.09 -6.82
CA LYS A 454 -38.46 -8.52 -6.47
C LYS A 454 -37.09 -9.21 -6.43
N ASP A 455 -36.13 -8.68 -7.18
CA ASP A 455 -34.79 -9.24 -7.32
C ASP A 455 -33.77 -8.58 -6.39
N ASP A 456 -34.17 -7.56 -5.59
CA ASP A 456 -33.29 -6.94 -4.59
C ASP A 456 -33.12 -7.87 -3.39
N HIS A 457 -31.91 -7.96 -2.85
CA HIS A 457 -31.59 -8.70 -1.64
C HIS A 457 -31.21 -7.73 -0.52
N PRO A 458 -32.17 -6.98 0.06
CA PRO A 458 -31.86 -5.91 1.01
C PRO A 458 -31.31 -6.47 2.31
N HIS A 459 -29.99 -6.56 2.41
CA HIS A 459 -29.38 -7.09 3.61
C HIS A 459 -29.52 -6.07 4.74
N HIS A 460 -30.22 -6.44 5.81
CA HIS A 460 -30.32 -5.61 7.00
C HIS A 460 -29.81 -6.33 8.24
N ILE A 461 -28.85 -5.71 8.93
CA ILE A 461 -28.50 -6.06 10.31
C ILE A 461 -28.41 -4.76 11.12
N ASN A 462 -28.78 -4.82 12.40
CA ASN A 462 -28.54 -3.70 13.31
C ASN A 462 -27.03 -3.41 13.38
N ALA A 463 -26.66 -2.14 13.17
CA ALA A 463 -25.26 -1.74 13.14
C ALA A 463 -24.59 -2.08 14.49
N PRO A 464 -23.56 -2.94 14.52
CA PRO A 464 -22.82 -3.21 15.75
C PRO A 464 -22.06 -1.96 16.19
N ASN A 465 -21.90 -1.80 17.51
CA ASN A 465 -21.07 -0.71 18.04
C ASN A 465 -19.64 -0.85 17.54
N ARG A 466 -19.15 0.18 16.85
CA ARG A 466 -17.76 0.24 16.42
C ARG A 466 -16.85 0.34 17.64
N ARG A 467 -15.73 -0.38 17.60
CA ARG A 467 -14.71 -0.33 18.66
C ARG A 467 -13.80 0.90 18.45
N PRO A 468 -13.57 1.75 19.47
CA PRO A 468 -12.66 2.89 19.36
C PRO A 468 -11.24 2.50 18.94
N GLU A 469 -10.75 1.35 19.39
CA GLU A 469 -9.44 0.80 19.05
C GLU A 469 -9.30 0.49 17.55
N ARG A 470 -10.43 0.22 16.88
CA ARG A 470 -10.52 -0.17 15.46
C ARG A 470 -11.00 0.95 14.55
N THR A 471 -11.26 2.13 15.10
CA THR A 471 -11.80 3.27 14.34
C THR A 471 -10.94 4.49 14.61
N HIS A 472 -10.21 4.97 13.61
CA HIS A 472 -9.43 6.20 13.71
C HIS A 472 -10.02 7.26 12.78
N PRO A 473 -10.74 8.26 13.32
CA PRO A 473 -11.18 9.40 12.54
C PRO A 473 -10.00 10.30 12.19
N GLY A 474 -9.80 10.58 10.91
CA GLY A 474 -8.80 11.54 10.43
C GLY A 474 -9.23 12.99 10.62
N ASN A 475 -8.64 13.91 9.85
CA ASN A 475 -9.05 15.31 9.88
C ASN A 475 -10.49 15.46 9.33
N ASP A 476 -11.35 16.17 10.05
CA ASP A 476 -12.75 16.48 9.65
C ASP A 476 -12.84 17.65 8.66
N GLY A 477 -11.69 18.17 8.22
CA GLY A 477 -11.59 19.29 7.29
C GLY A 477 -11.92 20.65 7.90
N SER A 478 -12.14 20.72 9.22
CA SER A 478 -12.37 22.00 9.91
C SER A 478 -11.10 22.85 10.01
N THR A 479 -9.92 22.22 9.99
CA THR A 479 -8.62 22.88 10.06
C THR A 479 -8.03 23.09 8.67
N LYS A 480 -7.56 24.31 8.39
CA LYS A 480 -6.80 24.62 7.16
C LYS A 480 -5.34 24.18 7.31
N PRO A 481 -4.66 23.77 6.22
CA PRO A 481 -5.20 23.60 4.88
C PRO A 481 -6.01 22.30 4.74
N THR A 482 -7.08 22.36 3.94
CA THR A 482 -7.79 21.17 3.48
C THR A 482 -7.22 20.73 2.14
N HIS A 483 -6.91 19.45 2.00
CA HIS A 483 -6.40 18.90 0.75
C HIS A 483 -7.50 18.14 0.01
N THR A 484 -7.66 18.45 -1.27
CA THR A 484 -8.53 17.71 -2.18
C THR A 484 -7.89 16.37 -2.56
N LEU A 485 -8.65 15.51 -3.24
CA LEU A 485 -8.15 14.21 -3.70
C LEU A 485 -6.97 14.40 -4.65
N ALA A 486 -7.09 15.31 -5.61
CA ALA A 486 -6.06 15.64 -6.59
C ALA A 486 -4.76 16.17 -5.93
N LYS A 487 -4.89 16.85 -4.78
CA LYS A 487 -3.76 17.36 -4.00
C LYS A 487 -3.23 16.35 -2.99
N SER A 488 -3.89 15.21 -2.77
CA SER A 488 -3.43 14.15 -1.87
C SER A 488 -2.89 12.98 -2.69
N ARG A 489 -1.63 13.05 -3.13
CA ARG A 489 -1.05 12.14 -4.14
C ARG A 489 -0.90 10.71 -3.63
N ILE A 490 -0.45 10.56 -2.38
CA ILE A 490 -0.29 9.27 -1.71
C ILE A 490 -1.08 9.34 -0.42
N ARG A 491 -1.75 8.25 -0.06
CA ARG A 491 -2.60 8.14 1.12
C ARG A 491 -2.37 6.77 1.73
N THR A 492 -1.90 6.72 2.97
CA THR A 492 -1.65 5.45 3.65
C THR A 492 -1.98 5.53 5.14
N TYR A 493 -2.19 4.37 5.74
CA TYR A 493 -2.45 4.23 7.16
C TYR A 493 -1.52 3.18 7.77
N PHE A 494 -0.78 3.59 8.81
CA PHE A 494 0.08 2.73 9.59
C PHE A 494 -0.62 2.34 10.88
N THR A 495 -1.09 1.08 10.94
CA THR A 495 -1.72 0.51 12.14
C THR A 495 -0.81 0.51 13.37
N PRO A 496 0.52 0.22 13.30
CA PRO A 496 1.34 0.04 14.49
C PRO A 496 1.57 1.34 15.30
N CYS A 497 1.39 2.50 14.67
CA CYS A 497 1.49 3.81 15.32
C CYS A 497 0.21 4.64 15.16
N SER A 498 -0.92 4.02 14.80
CA SER A 498 -2.21 4.68 14.59
C SER A 498 -2.10 6.02 13.86
N THR A 499 -1.42 6.03 12.71
CA THR A 499 -1.07 7.26 11.99
C THR A 499 -1.42 7.14 10.52
N TYR A 500 -2.16 8.11 10.00
CA TYR A 500 -2.22 8.29 8.55
C TYR A 500 -1.06 9.16 8.08
N LEU A 501 -0.50 8.82 6.93
CA LEU A 501 0.56 9.57 6.28
C LEU A 501 0.16 9.82 4.84
N ASP A 502 0.14 11.07 4.44
CA ASP A 502 -0.13 11.49 3.06
C ASP A 502 1.09 12.19 2.47
N LEU A 503 1.28 12.03 1.17
CA LEU A 503 2.08 12.96 0.36
C LEU A 503 1.10 13.94 -0.30
N VAL A 504 1.12 15.19 0.16
CA VAL A 504 0.24 16.25 -0.30
C VAL A 504 0.98 17.27 -1.14
N ASP A 505 0.32 17.76 -2.18
CA ASP A 505 0.71 18.92 -2.94
C ASP A 505 0.08 20.16 -2.26
N ASP A 506 0.94 20.98 -1.66
CA ASP A 506 0.59 22.12 -0.82
C ASP A 506 1.27 23.39 -1.37
N PRO A 507 0.81 23.91 -2.53
CA PRO A 507 1.35 25.14 -3.11
C PRO A 507 1.19 26.31 -2.15
N HIS A 508 2.08 27.29 -2.24
CA HIS A 508 1.99 28.49 -1.39
C HIS A 508 0.70 29.26 -1.73
N PRO A 509 -0.05 29.81 -0.75
CA PRO A 509 -1.26 30.58 -1.02
C PRO A 509 -1.06 31.74 -2.00
N ASP A 510 0.10 32.39 -1.95
CA ASP A 510 0.48 33.49 -2.85
C ASP A 510 0.95 33.03 -4.24
N ASP A 511 1.15 31.73 -4.42
CA ASP A 511 1.55 31.15 -5.70
C ASP A 511 0.31 30.78 -6.53
N TRP A 512 -0.20 31.79 -7.25
CA TRP A 512 -1.34 31.63 -8.17
C TRP A 512 -1.06 30.66 -9.32
N GLN A 513 0.22 30.40 -9.65
CA GLN A 513 0.59 29.39 -10.64
C GLN A 513 0.45 27.97 -10.09
N GLY A 514 0.29 27.83 -8.77
CA GLY A 514 0.07 26.56 -8.09
C GLY A 514 1.23 25.60 -8.29
N LYS A 515 2.48 26.08 -8.23
CA LYS A 515 3.66 25.24 -8.44
C LYS A 515 3.63 24.08 -7.47
N GLN A 516 3.97 22.90 -8.00
CA GLN A 516 4.04 21.68 -7.22
C GLN A 516 4.92 21.89 -5.99
N ARG A 517 4.35 21.63 -4.81
CA ARG A 517 5.06 21.70 -3.53
C ARG A 517 4.66 20.54 -2.65
N LEU A 518 5.37 19.43 -2.83
CA LEU A 518 5.14 18.19 -2.11
C LEU A 518 5.60 18.28 -0.66
N ARG A 519 4.74 17.83 0.25
CA ARG A 519 4.95 17.72 1.70
C ARG A 519 4.35 16.41 2.21
N LEU A 520 4.98 15.84 3.21
CA LEU A 520 4.37 14.84 4.08
C LEU A 520 3.38 15.52 5.03
N ARG A 521 2.26 14.85 5.24
CA ARG A 521 1.23 15.22 6.21
C ARG A 521 0.89 13.99 7.04
N ALA A 522 1.08 14.05 8.36
CA ALA A 522 0.69 12.97 9.26
C ALA A 522 -0.31 13.42 10.30
N GLY A 523 -1.33 12.59 10.54
CA GLY A 523 -2.21 12.73 11.69
C GLY A 523 -2.19 11.42 12.48
N THR A 524 -1.85 11.56 13.75
CA THR A 524 -1.67 10.46 14.70
C THR A 524 -2.66 10.59 15.83
N ARG A 525 -3.00 9.47 16.46
CA ARG A 525 -3.65 9.45 17.76
C ARG A 525 -2.80 8.64 18.73
N LYS A 526 -2.75 9.09 19.98
CA LYS A 526 -2.05 8.40 21.06
C LYS A 526 -3.04 8.04 22.14
N LEU A 527 -2.83 6.89 22.77
CA LEU A 527 -3.65 6.51 23.91
C LEU A 527 -3.46 7.55 25.03
N GLY A 528 -4.59 8.02 25.57
CA GLY A 528 -4.64 8.90 26.71
C GLY A 528 -4.39 8.15 28.02
N PRO A 529 -4.43 8.86 29.16
CA PRO A 529 -4.37 8.21 30.46
C PRO A 529 -5.56 7.29 30.67
N LEU A 530 -5.41 6.29 31.55
CA LEU A 530 -6.49 5.41 31.94
C LEU A 530 -7.70 6.23 32.44
N LEU A 531 -8.88 5.84 31.96
CA LEU A 531 -10.12 6.50 32.33
C LEU A 531 -10.46 6.21 33.78
N ARG A 532 -10.77 7.28 34.52
CA ARG A 532 -11.19 7.21 35.92
C ARG A 532 -12.59 7.77 36.07
N ASP A 533 -13.37 7.13 36.91
CA ASP A 533 -14.63 7.67 37.35
C ASP A 533 -14.39 8.93 38.21
N PRO A 534 -14.98 10.09 37.87
CA PRO A 534 -14.72 11.34 38.59
C PRO A 534 -15.14 11.32 40.06
N VAL A 535 -16.10 10.46 40.43
CA VAL A 535 -16.69 10.40 41.77
C VAL A 535 -15.93 9.41 42.65
N THR A 536 -15.68 8.21 42.13
CA THR A 536 -15.05 7.11 42.89
C THR A 536 -13.52 7.06 42.72
N GLY A 537 -12.97 7.68 41.67
CA GLY A 537 -11.55 7.60 41.33
C GLY A 537 -11.07 6.24 40.79
N LEU A 538 -11.98 5.26 40.70
CA LEU A 538 -11.72 3.91 40.19
C LEU A 538 -11.58 3.91 38.67
N ILE A 539 -10.87 2.92 38.14
CA ILE A 539 -10.73 2.74 36.70
C ILE A 539 -12.08 2.34 36.11
N ARG A 540 -12.49 2.98 35.02
CA ARG A 540 -13.71 2.65 34.29
C ARG A 540 -13.44 2.34 32.83
N GLY A 541 -14.39 1.66 32.18
CA GLY A 541 -14.40 1.52 30.73
C GLY A 541 -14.77 2.82 30.00
N PRO A 542 -14.52 2.89 28.68
CA PRO A 542 -14.97 4.00 27.85
C PRO A 542 -16.50 4.07 27.75
N ASN A 543 -17.01 5.23 27.39
CA ASN A 543 -18.43 5.41 27.10
C ASN A 543 -18.88 4.48 25.94
N PRO A 544 -20.12 3.96 25.94
CA PRO A 544 -20.64 3.19 24.82
C PRO A 544 -20.78 4.00 23.52
N ASP A 545 -20.95 5.33 23.60
CA ASP A 545 -20.93 6.19 22.42
C ASP A 545 -19.51 6.31 21.85
N LEU A 546 -19.38 6.01 20.55
CA LEU A 546 -18.08 5.97 19.87
C LEU A 546 -17.35 7.31 19.91
N ASN A 547 -18.05 8.42 19.67
CA ASN A 547 -17.41 9.74 19.58
C ASN A 547 -16.93 10.21 20.94
N ILE A 548 -17.73 9.98 21.99
CA ILE A 548 -17.32 10.24 23.38
C ILE A 548 -16.15 9.34 23.75
N ALA A 549 -16.23 8.03 23.46
CA ALA A 549 -15.14 7.09 23.74
C ALA A 549 -13.83 7.49 23.07
N LEU A 550 -13.88 7.92 21.81
CA LEU A 550 -12.69 8.38 21.08
C LEU A 550 -12.08 9.63 21.72
N GLY A 551 -12.90 10.60 22.14
CA GLY A 551 -12.44 11.81 22.83
C GLY A 551 -11.90 11.56 24.24
N GLU A 552 -12.42 10.55 24.93
CA GLU A 552 -11.94 10.14 26.25
C GLU A 552 -10.63 9.35 26.16
N MET A 553 -10.57 8.37 25.25
CA MET A 553 -9.47 7.40 25.17
C MET A 553 -8.25 7.94 24.46
N TYR A 554 -8.39 8.83 23.47
CA TYR A 554 -7.28 9.22 22.62
C TYR A 554 -6.96 10.71 22.72
N ARG A 555 -5.67 11.00 22.77
CA ARG A 555 -5.13 12.34 22.54
C ARG A 555 -4.72 12.44 21.07
N VAL A 556 -5.25 13.44 20.38
CA VAL A 556 -4.93 13.71 18.97
C VAL A 556 -4.02 14.95 18.92
N PRO A 557 -2.70 14.79 18.67
CA PRO A 557 -1.82 15.92 18.44
C PRO A 557 -2.21 16.70 17.18
N PRO A 558 -1.75 17.96 17.04
CA PRO A 558 -1.89 18.68 15.79
C PRO A 558 -1.28 17.92 14.60
N ILE A 559 -1.86 18.11 13.42
CA ILE A 559 -1.37 17.50 12.18
C ILE A 559 0.07 17.96 11.93
N ALA A 560 0.97 16.98 11.78
CA ALA A 560 2.36 17.22 11.47
C ALA A 560 2.55 17.41 9.97
N TYR A 561 3.32 18.41 9.58
CA TYR A 561 3.74 18.63 8.20
C TYR A 561 5.26 18.65 8.09
N TRP A 562 5.77 18.03 7.04
CA TRP A 562 7.20 18.03 6.74
C TRP A 562 7.44 18.08 5.22
N PRO A 563 8.32 18.95 4.70
CA PRO A 563 9.10 19.94 5.44
C PRO A 563 8.22 21.00 6.11
N LYS A 564 8.78 21.72 7.09
CA LYS A 564 8.11 22.87 7.72
C LYS A 564 7.87 23.95 6.65
N ALA A 565 6.81 24.75 6.83
CA ALA A 565 6.55 25.85 5.92
C ALA A 565 7.71 26.87 5.98
N GLN A 566 8.05 27.46 4.83
CA GLN A 566 9.01 28.56 4.78
C GLN A 566 8.46 29.77 5.53
N ASN A 567 9.34 30.47 6.24
CA ASN A 567 9.02 31.80 6.73
C ASN A 567 9.32 32.80 5.62
N LEU A 568 8.31 33.49 5.10
CA LEU A 568 8.49 34.46 4.02
C LEU A 568 9.35 35.66 4.42
N LEU A 569 9.39 36.00 5.70
CA LEU A 569 10.17 37.12 6.21
C LEU A 569 11.65 36.76 6.39
N GLU A 570 11.93 35.48 6.67
CA GLU A 570 13.27 34.94 6.89
C GLU A 570 13.37 33.57 6.21
N PRO A 571 13.61 33.55 4.89
CA PRO A 571 13.70 32.30 4.14
C PRO A 571 14.89 31.47 4.63
N ASP A 572 14.63 30.21 5.00
CA ASP A 572 15.66 29.28 5.42
C ASP A 572 16.18 28.49 4.22
N GLU A 573 17.41 28.78 3.77
CA GLU A 573 18.05 28.07 2.65
C GLU A 573 18.11 26.54 2.86
N HIS A 574 18.18 26.09 4.12
CA HIS A 574 18.19 24.67 4.44
C HIS A 574 16.83 24.03 4.15
N ILE A 575 15.73 24.68 4.54
CA ILE A 575 14.38 24.22 4.23
C ILE A 575 14.14 24.21 2.70
N ASP A 576 14.66 25.21 1.99
CA ASP A 576 14.61 25.25 0.51
C ASP A 576 15.37 24.08 -0.13
N ALA A 577 16.51 23.69 0.44
CA ALA A 577 17.24 22.51 -0.04
C ALA A 577 16.41 21.23 0.12
N ILE A 578 15.63 21.09 1.20
CA ILE A 578 14.71 19.95 1.36
C ILE A 578 13.56 20.05 0.33
N TYR A 579 12.98 21.23 0.12
CA TYR A 579 11.93 21.41 -0.88
C TYR A 579 12.40 21.08 -2.29
N ARG A 580 13.61 21.50 -2.69
CA ARG A 580 14.22 21.15 -3.98
C ARG A 580 14.48 19.65 -4.13
N LEU A 581 14.78 18.96 -3.02
CA LEU A 581 14.97 17.51 -3.01
C LEU A 581 13.64 16.75 -3.16
N MET A 582 12.59 17.23 -2.48
CA MET A 582 11.23 16.68 -2.58
C MET A 582 10.51 17.09 -3.87
N ASN A 583 10.94 18.18 -4.50
CA ASN A 583 10.37 18.72 -5.73
C ASN A 583 11.51 19.06 -6.69
N PRO A 584 12.11 18.05 -7.35
CA PRO A 584 13.20 18.27 -8.29
C PRO A 584 12.77 19.28 -9.35
N PRO A 585 13.43 20.45 -9.48
CA PRO A 585 12.96 21.52 -10.38
C PRO A 585 12.90 21.10 -11.86
N SER A 586 13.71 20.12 -12.25
CA SER A 586 13.72 19.55 -13.60
C SER A 586 12.59 18.54 -13.86
N HIS A 587 11.92 18.04 -12.82
CA HIS A 587 10.95 16.95 -12.92
C HIS A 587 9.72 17.24 -12.05
N LEU A 588 8.97 18.29 -12.40
CA LEU A 588 7.68 18.60 -11.80
C LEU A 588 6.54 18.02 -12.65
N GLY A 589 5.40 17.70 -12.05
CA GLY A 589 4.21 17.30 -12.79
C GLY A 589 3.41 16.17 -12.15
N LYS A 590 3.30 15.04 -12.87
CA LYS A 590 2.56 13.87 -12.38
C LYS A 590 3.31 13.29 -11.18
N VAL A 591 2.58 12.87 -10.16
CA VAL A 591 3.15 12.29 -8.94
C VAL A 591 2.41 11.00 -8.63
N GLU A 592 3.15 9.92 -8.52
CA GLU A 592 2.67 8.60 -8.15
C GLU A 592 3.61 7.97 -7.14
N GLY A 593 3.07 7.23 -6.19
CA GLY A 593 3.86 6.76 -5.06
C GLY A 593 3.35 5.47 -4.46
N THR A 594 4.25 4.79 -3.77
CA THR A 594 4.05 3.54 -3.07
C THR A 594 4.69 3.63 -1.69
N VAL A 595 4.12 2.90 -0.75
CA VAL A 595 4.54 2.94 0.65
C VAL A 595 4.65 1.52 1.17
N ASP A 596 5.68 1.26 1.96
CA ASP A 596 5.80 0.06 2.77
C ASP A 596 5.90 0.42 4.25
N GLU A 597 6.21 -0.54 5.12
CA GLU A 597 6.20 -0.36 6.56
C GLU A 597 7.31 0.56 7.10
N ARG A 598 8.31 0.93 6.28
CA ARG A 598 9.52 1.67 6.68
C ARG A 598 9.80 2.91 5.84
N SER A 599 9.14 3.06 4.70
CA SER A 599 9.56 4.00 3.67
C SER A 599 8.47 4.28 2.64
N LEU A 600 8.60 5.43 2.00
CA LEU A 600 7.76 5.91 0.92
C LEU A 600 8.65 6.16 -0.29
N VAL A 601 8.25 5.68 -1.46
CA VAL A 601 8.90 5.95 -2.75
C VAL A 601 7.88 6.62 -3.66
N TYR A 602 8.29 7.67 -4.35
CA TYR A 602 7.44 8.31 -5.36
C TYR A 602 8.24 8.77 -6.56
N VAL A 603 7.55 8.86 -7.68
CA VAL A 603 8.04 9.47 -8.91
C VAL A 603 7.41 10.83 -9.10
N THR A 604 8.14 11.75 -9.70
CA THR A 604 7.62 13.04 -10.14
C THR A 604 8.25 13.47 -11.46
N GLY A 605 7.45 14.05 -12.36
CA GLY A 605 7.93 14.52 -13.67
C GLY A 605 6.85 14.54 -14.75
N GLY A 606 7.27 14.83 -15.98
CA GLY A 606 6.42 14.72 -17.17
C GLY A 606 6.08 13.26 -17.52
N CYS A 607 5.13 13.06 -18.43
CA CYS A 607 4.78 11.71 -18.92
C CYS A 607 5.71 11.22 -20.03
N ASP A 608 6.36 12.15 -20.75
CA ASP A 608 7.13 11.86 -21.97
C ASP A 608 8.65 11.78 -21.73
N GLN A 609 9.08 11.90 -20.48
CA GLN A 609 10.48 11.84 -20.07
C GLN A 609 10.62 10.99 -18.80
N PRO A 610 11.79 10.36 -18.57
CA PRO A 610 12.05 9.64 -17.34
C PRO A 610 11.77 10.51 -16.12
N GLN A 611 11.02 9.98 -15.16
CA GLN A 611 10.59 10.69 -13.96
C GLN A 611 11.66 10.58 -12.87
N ALA A 612 11.79 11.61 -12.04
CA ALA A 612 12.69 11.57 -10.90
C ALA A 612 12.10 10.68 -9.80
N LEU A 613 12.90 9.72 -9.33
CA LEU A 613 12.51 8.76 -8.31
C LEU A 613 13.06 9.17 -6.94
N ILE A 614 12.16 9.49 -6.01
CA ILE A 614 12.48 9.99 -4.68
C ILE A 614 12.14 8.94 -3.62
N PHE A 615 13.10 8.70 -2.73
CA PHE A 615 12.95 7.83 -1.57
C PHE A 615 12.88 8.65 -0.28
N VAL A 616 11.97 8.27 0.59
CA VAL A 616 11.77 8.82 1.93
C VAL A 616 11.79 7.66 2.94
N GLY A 617 12.81 7.59 3.77
CA GLY A 617 13.00 6.54 4.77
C GLY A 617 12.62 6.99 6.19
N PHE A 618 11.79 6.21 6.87
CA PHE A 618 11.40 6.40 8.28
C PHE A 618 12.14 5.44 9.23
N ASP A 619 12.93 4.50 8.71
CA ASP A 619 13.76 3.61 9.51
C ASP A 619 15.18 4.21 9.68
N PRO A 620 15.65 4.45 10.93
CA PRO A 620 16.98 5.01 11.18
C PRO A 620 18.13 4.11 10.74
N SER A 621 17.88 2.82 10.48
CA SER A 621 18.90 1.87 10.00
C SER A 621 19.18 1.96 8.50
N ILE A 622 18.32 2.65 7.73
CA ILE A 622 18.52 2.88 6.30
C ILE A 622 19.47 4.07 6.13
N ASN A 623 20.70 3.77 5.75
CA ASN A 623 21.78 4.74 5.57
C ASN A 623 22.44 4.56 4.20
N LEU A 624 21.88 5.25 3.21
CA LEU A 624 22.35 5.22 1.83
C LEU A 624 23.73 5.87 1.72
N ALA A 625 24.67 5.19 1.06
CA ALA A 625 26.05 5.69 0.92
C ALA A 625 26.12 6.98 0.09
N GLY A 626 26.91 7.96 0.52
CA GLY A 626 27.06 9.23 -0.22
C GLY A 626 25.97 10.28 0.04
N VAL A 627 24.92 9.93 0.78
CA VAL A 627 23.90 10.90 1.26
C VAL A 627 24.52 11.85 2.29
N LYS A 628 24.24 13.15 2.14
CA LYS A 628 24.82 14.20 3.01
C LYS A 628 24.13 14.20 4.38
N GLN A 629 24.90 14.49 5.42
CA GLN A 629 24.35 14.64 6.77
C GLN A 629 23.67 16.00 6.93
N TRP A 630 22.43 16.01 7.43
CA TRP A 630 21.72 17.23 7.81
C TRP A 630 22.45 17.95 8.96
N GLY A 631 22.44 19.28 8.98
CA GLY A 631 23.15 20.12 9.97
C GLY A 631 24.69 20.15 9.83
N GLY A 632 25.29 19.22 9.08
CA GLY A 632 26.74 19.15 8.83
C GLY A 632 27.30 20.22 7.88
N LEU A 633 26.42 20.90 7.14
CA LEU A 633 26.78 22.00 6.22
C LEU A 633 27.49 23.17 6.93
N SER A 634 27.15 23.42 8.20
CA SER A 634 27.79 24.47 9.01
C SER A 634 29.25 24.17 9.39
N LYS A 635 29.66 22.90 9.40
CA LYS A 635 31.04 22.50 9.78
C LYS A 635 32.01 22.45 8.60
N LEU A 636 31.53 22.49 7.36
CA LEU A 636 32.39 22.57 6.18
C LEU A 636 32.69 24.03 5.78
N SER A 637 31.80 24.98 6.08
CA SER A 637 32.01 26.42 5.89
C SER A 637 33.22 26.97 6.68
N SER A 638 33.62 26.30 7.76
CA SER A 638 34.80 26.67 8.56
C SER A 638 36.13 26.07 8.07
N LYS A 639 36.14 25.24 7.01
CA LYS A 639 37.37 24.87 6.30
C LYS A 639 37.47 25.69 5.02
N LYS A 640 38.03 26.90 5.20
CA LYS A 640 38.54 27.77 4.14
C LYS A 640 39.35 26.95 3.12
N GLN A 641 39.05 27.20 1.86
CA GLN A 641 39.68 26.65 0.65
C GLN A 641 41.18 26.42 0.79
N LYS A 642 41.64 25.24 0.39
CA LYS A 642 42.92 25.07 -0.29
C LYS A 642 42.61 24.50 -1.67
N GLY A 643 42.93 25.29 -2.69
CA GLY A 643 42.75 24.91 -4.09
C GLY A 643 43.77 23.89 -4.58
N VAL A 644 43.71 23.70 -5.91
CA VAL A 644 44.48 22.79 -6.78
C VAL A 644 43.91 21.35 -6.78
N GLY A 645 43.50 20.75 -7.91
CA GLY A 645 43.65 21.11 -9.32
C GLY A 645 42.77 20.25 -10.23
N GLU A 646 42.97 20.45 -11.52
CA GLU A 646 42.15 20.07 -12.68
C GLU A 646 41.95 18.56 -12.93
N GLY A 647 40.77 18.24 -13.50
CA GLY A 647 40.60 17.25 -14.58
C GLY A 647 39.69 16.03 -14.29
N PRO A 648 39.06 15.40 -15.32
CA PRO A 648 39.07 15.70 -16.75
C PRO A 648 37.68 15.95 -17.39
N HIS A 649 37.69 16.81 -18.42
CA HIS A 649 36.71 16.85 -19.50
C HIS A 649 36.69 15.51 -20.26
N ILE A 650 35.50 15.07 -20.68
CA ILE A 650 35.31 14.25 -21.88
C ILE A 650 34.36 15.03 -22.79
N ASP A 651 34.94 15.65 -23.82
CA ASP A 651 34.22 16.25 -24.93
C ASP A 651 33.99 15.23 -26.05
N GLY A 652 32.93 15.46 -26.81
CA GLY A 652 32.71 14.92 -28.15
C GLY A 652 31.21 14.90 -28.44
N ARG A 653 30.63 15.75 -29.28
CA ARG A 653 31.17 16.54 -30.39
C ARG A 653 30.13 17.60 -30.77
N ALA A 654 30.61 18.79 -31.10
CA ALA A 654 29.81 19.94 -31.52
C ALA A 654 29.51 19.95 -33.04
N SER A 655 28.41 20.61 -33.40
CA SER A 655 28.27 21.52 -34.55
C SER A 655 27.16 22.49 -34.13
N GLY A 656 27.36 23.77 -33.86
CA GLY A 656 28.27 24.73 -34.49
C GLY A 656 27.41 25.68 -35.33
N TYR A 657 26.98 26.79 -34.74
CA TYR A 657 26.58 27.99 -35.48
C TYR A 657 26.87 29.22 -34.60
N ASP A 658 27.85 29.99 -35.05
CA ASP A 658 28.27 31.27 -34.48
C ASP A 658 27.21 32.35 -34.70
N SER A 659 27.00 33.19 -33.69
CA SER A 659 26.44 34.53 -33.86
C SER A 659 27.54 35.55 -33.54
N PRO A 660 27.80 36.56 -34.40
CA PRO A 660 28.82 37.55 -34.12
C PRO A 660 28.32 38.63 -33.15
N SER A 661 29.28 39.05 -32.33
CA SER A 661 29.32 40.16 -31.40
C SER A 661 29.02 41.54 -31.99
N ALA A 662 28.36 42.40 -31.19
CA ALA A 662 28.64 43.85 -31.06
C ALA A 662 27.83 44.37 -29.84
N SER A 663 28.44 44.59 -28.67
CA SER A 663 28.98 45.88 -28.18
C SER A 663 27.97 47.03 -28.09
N GLY A 664 27.51 47.26 -26.85
CA GLY A 664 27.28 48.54 -26.17
C GLY A 664 26.52 49.67 -26.86
N GLU A 665 25.44 50.15 -26.23
CA GLU A 665 25.34 51.55 -25.77
C GLU A 665 24.07 51.77 -24.92
N TRP A 666 24.16 52.83 -24.10
CA TRP A 666 23.19 53.28 -23.10
C TRP A 666 22.08 54.12 -23.73
N MET A 667 20.83 54.01 -23.26
CA MET A 667 19.96 55.17 -22.95
C MET A 667 18.62 54.77 -22.31
N GLU A 668 18.16 55.66 -21.44
CA GLU A 668 16.90 55.67 -20.71
C GLU A 668 15.67 55.85 -21.61
N GLY A 669 14.51 55.38 -21.12
CA GLY A 669 13.32 56.22 -21.11
C GLY A 669 12.08 55.74 -21.87
N VAL A 670 10.96 55.81 -21.12
CA VAL A 670 9.60 56.21 -21.54
C VAL A 670 8.58 55.10 -21.80
N GLU A 671 7.49 55.24 -21.02
CA GLU A 671 6.20 54.57 -21.03
C GLU A 671 5.44 54.70 -22.36
N GLY A 672 4.51 53.79 -22.59
CA GLY A 672 3.30 54.12 -23.37
C GLY A 672 2.75 53.01 -24.24
N GLN A 673 1.56 52.54 -23.82
CA GLN A 673 0.40 52.15 -24.66
C GLN A 673 0.56 51.01 -25.68
N GLN A 674 -0.13 49.87 -25.51
CA GLN A 674 -1.57 49.61 -25.73
C GLN A 674 -1.81 49.02 -27.14
N GLU A 675 -2.77 48.09 -27.20
CA GLU A 675 -3.29 47.38 -28.37
C GLU A 675 -2.37 46.26 -28.89
N GLY A 676 -2.78 45.00 -28.96
CA GLY A 676 -4.10 44.50 -29.27
C GLY A 676 -3.95 43.60 -30.51
N VAL A 677 -4.64 42.46 -30.50
CA VAL A 677 -5.07 41.62 -31.63
C VAL A 677 -4.78 40.15 -31.34
N TYR A 678 -5.87 39.52 -30.90
CA TYR A 678 -6.17 38.10 -31.01
C TYR A 678 -6.09 37.68 -32.48
N VAL A 679 -5.43 36.56 -32.79
CA VAL A 679 -5.76 35.74 -33.96
C VAL A 679 -5.90 34.30 -33.51
N ASP A 680 -7.12 33.83 -33.61
CA ASP A 680 -7.59 32.47 -33.41
C ASP A 680 -7.53 31.74 -34.76
N VAL A 681 -6.82 30.61 -34.87
CA VAL A 681 -7.06 29.61 -35.93
C VAL A 681 -6.66 28.20 -35.44
N ALA A 682 -7.70 27.45 -35.05
CA ALA A 682 -8.05 26.08 -35.41
C ALA A 682 -6.99 24.98 -35.69
N GLU A 683 -7.31 23.82 -35.10
CA GLU A 683 -6.96 22.44 -35.42
C GLU A 683 -6.51 22.14 -36.87
N ALA A 684 -5.46 21.33 -37.00
CA ALA A 684 -5.44 20.25 -37.98
C ALA A 684 -4.44 19.14 -37.59
N HIS A 685 -4.96 17.92 -37.59
CA HIS A 685 -4.26 16.63 -37.68
C HIS A 685 -2.99 16.69 -38.55
N ARG A 686 -1.92 16.04 -38.10
CA ARG A 686 -0.92 15.41 -38.99
C ARG A 686 -0.19 14.25 -38.32
N THR A 687 -0.63 13.05 -38.68
CA THR A 687 0.16 11.82 -38.73
C THR A 687 1.36 12.03 -39.66
N VAL A 688 2.56 11.62 -39.23
CA VAL A 688 3.72 11.48 -40.11
C VAL A 688 4.35 10.12 -39.89
N SER A 689 4.24 9.30 -40.93
CA SER A 689 4.99 8.09 -41.20
C SER A 689 6.45 8.41 -41.50
N ILE A 690 7.37 7.56 -41.03
CA ILE A 690 8.76 7.57 -41.50
C ILE A 690 9.06 6.20 -42.09
N ASP A 691 9.11 6.18 -43.41
CA ASP A 691 9.59 5.10 -44.25
C ASP A 691 11.09 5.33 -44.49
N VAL A 692 11.95 4.34 -44.19
CA VAL A 692 13.36 4.38 -44.58
C VAL A 692 13.69 3.14 -45.39
N LYS A 693 13.76 3.36 -46.70
CA LYS A 693 14.21 2.39 -47.71
C LYS A 693 15.57 2.85 -48.26
N GLY A 694 16.56 1.96 -48.23
CA GLY A 694 17.84 2.14 -48.94
C GLY A 694 18.86 1.05 -48.58
N LYS A 695 18.73 -0.16 -49.17
CA LYS A 695 19.57 -0.69 -50.27
C LYS A 695 21.09 -0.77 -49.99
N GLY A 696 21.55 -2.00 -49.77
CA GLY A 696 22.91 -2.47 -50.03
C GLY A 696 22.86 -3.97 -50.41
N LYS A 697 23.50 -4.33 -51.52
CA LYS A 697 23.33 -5.58 -52.29
C LYS A 697 24.64 -6.39 -52.27
N ALA A 698 24.62 -7.68 -51.92
CA ALA A 698 25.65 -8.69 -52.26
C ALA A 698 25.05 -10.09 -52.02
N VAL A 699 24.52 -10.76 -53.05
CA VAL A 699 25.13 -11.83 -53.90
C VAL A 699 25.52 -13.10 -53.13
N ALA A 700 24.88 -14.21 -53.54
CA ALA A 700 24.95 -15.56 -53.01
C ALA A 700 26.11 -16.40 -53.60
N GLY A 701 26.52 -17.45 -52.88
CA GLY A 701 27.24 -18.61 -53.42
C GLY A 701 27.88 -19.51 -52.34
N PRO A 702 27.96 -20.85 -52.53
CA PRO A 702 27.72 -21.84 -51.47
C PRO A 702 28.92 -22.76 -51.14
N SER A 703 28.92 -23.40 -49.96
CA SER A 703 29.40 -24.79 -49.74
C SER A 703 29.47 -25.15 -48.24
N GLY A 704 28.93 -26.32 -47.85
CA GLY A 704 29.18 -26.96 -46.55
C GLY A 704 30.65 -27.44 -46.37
N PRO A 705 31.00 -28.05 -45.23
CA PRO A 705 30.58 -29.44 -45.00
C PRO A 705 30.20 -29.82 -43.56
N THR A 706 29.53 -30.95 -43.50
CA THR A 706 29.11 -31.81 -42.39
C THR A 706 30.28 -32.34 -41.56
N VAL A 707 30.17 -32.36 -40.22
CA VAL A 707 30.89 -33.29 -39.34
C VAL A 707 29.96 -33.75 -38.20
N HIS A 708 29.74 -35.06 -38.14
CA HIS A 708 29.23 -35.81 -36.99
C HIS A 708 30.37 -36.07 -35.99
N VAL A 709 30.09 -36.09 -34.68
CA VAL A 709 30.55 -37.04 -33.61
C VAL A 709 29.94 -36.54 -32.29
N ARG A 710 28.92 -37.19 -31.71
CA ARG A 710 28.89 -38.33 -30.75
C ARG A 710 29.05 -37.91 -29.28
N ALA A 711 28.10 -38.40 -28.48
CA ALA A 711 27.93 -38.22 -27.04
C ALA A 711 29.10 -38.78 -26.20
N GLY A 712 29.30 -38.16 -25.03
CA GLY A 712 30.18 -38.64 -23.97
C GLY A 712 29.81 -37.99 -22.64
N ASP A 713 29.20 -38.80 -21.78
CA ASP A 713 28.83 -38.53 -20.39
C ASP A 713 30.08 -38.55 -19.50
N SER A 714 30.21 -37.62 -18.56
CA SER A 714 30.99 -37.81 -17.32
C SER A 714 30.77 -36.64 -16.34
N SER A 715 30.29 -37.03 -15.16
CA SER A 715 30.32 -36.27 -13.91
C SER A 715 31.76 -36.05 -13.42
N VAL A 716 31.98 -34.99 -12.64
CA VAL A 716 32.63 -34.98 -11.31
C VAL A 716 32.82 -33.54 -10.79
N ASP A 717 32.25 -33.32 -9.61
CA ASP A 717 32.59 -32.48 -8.45
C ASP A 717 33.37 -31.14 -8.53
N VAL A 718 32.66 -30.11 -8.06
CA VAL A 718 32.99 -29.06 -7.07
C VAL A 718 34.46 -28.85 -6.68
N CYS A 719 34.98 -27.65 -6.99
CA CYS A 719 35.83 -26.90 -6.05
C CYS A 719 35.74 -25.39 -6.29
N GLU A 720 35.56 -24.63 -5.20
CA GLU A 720 35.67 -23.17 -5.15
C GLU A 720 37.09 -22.71 -5.54
N SER A 721 37.18 -21.69 -6.39
CA SER A 721 38.32 -20.77 -6.38
C SER A 721 37.91 -19.43 -6.96
N THR A 722 37.96 -18.41 -6.12
CA THR A 722 37.99 -16.99 -6.46
C THR A 722 39.19 -16.68 -7.37
N ALA A 723 38.94 -16.06 -8.52
CA ALA A 723 39.97 -15.31 -9.25
C ALA A 723 39.35 -14.25 -10.17
N THR A 724 39.65 -12.99 -9.83
CA THR A 724 39.50 -11.79 -10.65
C THR A 724 40.44 -11.81 -11.85
N TYR A 725 39.90 -11.63 -13.07
CA TYR A 725 40.66 -11.10 -14.22
C TYR A 725 39.74 -10.30 -15.14
N ASP A 726 40.02 -9.00 -15.25
CA ASP A 726 39.59 -8.14 -16.36
C ASP A 726 40.41 -8.47 -17.60
N LEU A 727 39.75 -8.87 -18.69
CA LEU A 727 40.32 -8.78 -20.05
C LEU A 727 39.23 -8.37 -21.06
N ARG A 728 39.50 -7.25 -21.72
CA ARG A 728 38.76 -6.73 -22.88
C ARG A 728 38.77 -7.73 -24.03
N GLY A 729 37.65 -7.79 -24.75
CA GLY A 729 37.62 -8.16 -26.17
C GLY A 729 37.40 -9.64 -26.46
N GLY A 730 36.19 -10.14 -26.23
CA GLY A 730 35.71 -11.41 -26.76
C GLY A 730 34.19 -11.41 -26.79
N ALA A 731 33.60 -11.71 -27.95
CA ALA A 731 32.15 -11.88 -28.13
C ALA A 731 31.66 -13.15 -27.42
N GLY A 732 31.69 -13.15 -26.09
CA GLY A 732 30.97 -14.11 -25.25
C GLY A 732 29.55 -13.58 -25.01
N ARG A 733 28.53 -14.45 -25.09
CA ARG A 733 27.13 -14.12 -24.75
C ARG A 733 27.10 -13.27 -23.48
N ARG A 734 26.84 -11.96 -23.62
CA ARG A 734 26.71 -11.05 -22.47
C ARG A 734 25.53 -11.57 -21.65
N SER A 735 25.79 -11.93 -20.39
CA SER A 735 24.75 -12.29 -19.44
C SER A 735 23.69 -11.18 -19.41
N TRP A 736 22.42 -11.51 -19.71
CA TRP A 736 21.32 -10.54 -19.73
C TRP A 736 21.03 -9.93 -18.34
N VAL A 737 21.66 -10.46 -17.28
CA VAL A 737 21.73 -9.85 -15.93
C VAL A 737 23.18 -9.62 -15.52
N TRP A 738 23.49 -8.44 -15.00
CA TRP A 738 24.77 -8.10 -14.38
C TRP A 738 24.55 -7.19 -13.16
N ARG A 739 25.64 -6.73 -12.53
CA ARG A 739 25.59 -5.76 -11.43
C ARG A 739 26.23 -4.46 -11.85
N GLU A 740 25.65 -3.35 -11.40
CA GLU A 740 26.22 -2.01 -11.53
C GLU A 740 26.21 -1.32 -10.16
N GLY A 741 26.98 -0.24 -10.02
CA GLY A 741 26.84 0.66 -8.89
C GLY A 741 25.43 1.23 -8.84
N ALA A 742 24.87 1.38 -7.64
CA ALA A 742 23.54 1.93 -7.49
C ALA A 742 23.51 3.40 -7.95
N MET A 743 22.56 3.75 -8.84
CA MET A 743 22.47 5.06 -9.48
C MET A 743 22.49 6.25 -8.50
N TYR A 744 21.87 6.11 -7.33
CA TYR A 744 21.84 7.16 -6.31
C TYR A 744 23.24 7.63 -5.86
N ARG A 745 24.26 6.77 -5.97
CA ARG A 745 25.64 7.09 -5.59
C ARG A 745 26.26 8.08 -6.56
N ASP A 746 25.95 7.93 -7.85
CA ASP A 746 26.44 8.82 -8.90
C ASP A 746 25.68 10.14 -8.89
N ILE A 747 24.39 10.10 -8.58
CA ILE A 747 23.55 11.30 -8.40
C ILE A 747 24.02 12.11 -7.19
N GLY A 748 24.29 11.48 -6.05
CA GLY A 748 24.81 12.14 -4.85
C GLY A 748 23.86 13.18 -4.21
N LEU A 749 22.56 13.10 -4.52
CA LEU A 749 21.52 14.01 -4.00
C LEU A 749 20.69 13.31 -2.93
N GLY A 750 20.97 13.64 -1.67
CA GLY A 750 20.17 13.20 -0.54
C GLY A 750 20.62 13.79 0.78
N LEU A 751 19.74 13.71 1.78
CA LEU A 751 19.94 14.16 3.15
C LEU A 751 19.59 13.06 4.16
N TYR A 752 20.43 12.91 5.19
CA TYR A 752 20.20 12.06 6.36
C TYR A 752 20.01 12.91 7.63
N PHE A 753 18.88 12.73 8.31
CA PHE A 753 18.39 13.56 9.42
C PHE A 753 18.57 12.92 10.81
N GLY A 754 19.29 11.80 10.92
CA GLY A 754 19.35 11.01 12.15
C GLY A 754 20.02 11.67 13.36
N MET A 755 20.90 12.66 13.17
CA MET A 755 21.63 13.34 14.25
C MET A 755 20.85 14.51 14.89
N ASP A 756 20.01 15.23 14.14
CA ASP A 756 19.29 16.40 14.66
C ASP A 756 18.17 16.04 15.63
N ARG A 757 17.59 14.82 15.51
CA ARG A 757 16.68 14.25 16.52
C ARG A 757 17.33 14.09 17.91
N LEU A 758 18.65 14.00 18.00
CA LEU A 758 19.36 13.97 19.28
C LEU A 758 19.51 15.38 19.86
N ARG A 759 19.61 16.42 19.02
CA ARG A 759 19.82 17.82 19.42
C ARG A 759 18.54 18.52 19.87
N GLU A 760 17.43 18.36 19.15
CA GLU A 760 16.13 18.91 19.57
C GLU A 760 15.70 18.33 20.93
N ARG A 761 16.04 17.06 21.21
CA ARG A 761 15.72 16.40 22.49
C ARG A 761 16.69 16.70 23.63
N SER A 762 17.92 17.13 23.35
CA SER A 762 18.83 17.59 24.41
C SER A 762 18.46 18.98 24.96
N GLY A 763 17.65 19.75 24.23
CA GLY A 763 17.11 21.03 24.73
C GLY A 763 15.90 20.89 25.65
N GLU A 764 15.21 19.75 25.63
CA GLU A 764 14.03 19.46 26.47
C GLU A 764 14.34 18.60 27.71
N ILE A 765 15.61 18.21 27.93
CA ILE A 765 16.03 17.37 29.06
C ILE A 765 17.24 18.00 29.79
N LEU A 766 17.18 19.31 30.02
CA LEU A 766 17.90 19.96 31.11
C LEU A 766 16.93 20.74 31.98
#